data_AF-A0ABD3PLY7-F1
#
_entry.id   AF-A0ABD3PLY7-F1
#
_cell.length_a   1.000
_cell.length_b   1.000
_cell.length_c   1.000
_cell.angle_alpha   90.00
_cell.angle_beta   90.00
_cell.angle_gamma   90.00
#
_symmetry.space_group_name_H-M   'P 1'
#
loop_
_entity.id
_entity.type
_entity.pdbx_description
1 polymer ?
#
loop_
_entity_poly.entity_id
_entity_poly.type
_entity_poly.pdbx_seq_one_letter_code
_entity_poly.pdbx_strand_id
1 'polypeptide(L)'
;MEAEGIAQSAISAFESTFNSLVSGNTGIIPESTISPVPELVHTDSITAEPDSSLLASTVVLKLNGGLGTGMGLDKAKSLLEVKNGDTFLDLTAKQVMCMREEFGQKVKFMLMNSFSTSDDTLEFFRTKYPTLAAEEGLEMLQNKVPKIDATTYEPATCPSDPSNEWCPPGHGDLYAALIGSGRLSALLEGGYKYMFVSNSDNLGATLDLKILTHFAKTDASFMMECCERTENDKKGGHLAVRNSDQHLILRESAMCADEDEPAFQDITKHRFFNTNNLWIRLDKLQEIVDRYGGFIPLPMIMNAKTVDPKDDNSQKVLQLETAMGAAIECFDGASAVVVPRTRFAPVKKCNDLLLLRSDAYVITEDFRPVLNPLCNGVAPIIDLDSKKYKLVGSLEEATANGCPSLVACKRLKVKGTIRFGRSTRFVGNVSITNSSDESKYVSGTIENTDLDVSADTGLGLLKPTLVRTAPIAGQKPGTSGLRKKTKEFMSENYLSNFVQSVFDAVIAAGTNVSEGTLMIGGDGRYFNTEAIQIIIKMGVANGVKRFWIGENGLLSTPAVSATIRERGPVWQKSFGAFILTASHNPGGPEEDFGIKYNTQNGGPAPEYLMEATYANTTCIKTYKICEDFPSIDITQVGATTVAAADGSTSVVVEVIPSTQSHVTLLKTIFDFPAIKALLDRPDFSMVYDSMHGVNGPFSKAVFVDELGQPESVLRNHIPKDDFAGGHADPNLTYAKELVKTMGLDRTGNKIDVDGPIPSFGAAADGDGDRNMILGTQFFVTPSDSLAVIVANANCIPFFSSQGGLKAVARSMPTSGAVDRVAKDLNLDFFETPTGWKFFGNLMDSKAIFKGKDYTPFICGEESFGTGSDHVREKDGIWAVLAWLNILAAHNPDASKPLVTVEDIVRKHWSKYGRNYYCRWDFEGMDAAGANAMMEKMRADAASNTGRTVGSYTIATADDFRYVDPVDGSVAAKQGIRFLMSDGSRVIFRLSGTAGSGATVRMYIEQYETEKLDLPVASALEELTSIALQLCDIKTFCGTETPTVIT
;
A
#
# COMPACT_ATOMS: atom_id res chain seq x y z
N MET A 1 42.59 4.69 -38.80
CA MET A 1 41.24 5.30 -38.97
C MET A 1 40.57 4.80 -40.24
N GLU A 2 41.22 4.89 -41.41
CA GLU A 2 40.69 4.32 -42.67
C GLU A 2 40.31 2.84 -42.56
N ALA A 3 41.17 2.02 -41.95
CA ALA A 3 40.90 0.59 -41.72
C ALA A 3 39.65 0.32 -40.86
N GLU A 4 39.26 1.28 -40.01
CA GLU A 4 38.06 1.21 -39.16
C GLU A 4 36.83 1.83 -39.83
N GLY A 5 36.93 2.24 -41.10
CA GLY A 5 35.82 2.85 -41.84
C GLY A 5 35.40 4.23 -41.34
N ILE A 6 36.28 4.95 -40.64
CA ILE A 6 36.00 6.32 -40.16
C ILE A 6 35.89 7.28 -41.34
N ALA A 7 34.91 8.19 -41.31
CA ALA A 7 34.64 9.12 -42.40
C ALA A 7 35.82 10.07 -42.68
N GLN A 8 35.99 10.45 -43.94
CA GLN A 8 37.10 11.32 -44.38
C GLN A 8 37.11 12.68 -43.67
N SER A 9 35.95 13.25 -43.34
CA SER A 9 35.82 14.49 -42.58
C SER A 9 36.46 14.39 -41.18
N ALA A 10 36.26 13.26 -40.50
CA ALA A 10 36.83 13.01 -39.18
C ALA A 10 38.32 12.67 -39.25
N ILE A 11 38.76 11.95 -40.30
CA ILE A 11 40.19 11.73 -40.58
C ILE A 11 40.89 13.06 -40.79
N SER A 12 40.35 13.93 -41.65
CA SER A 12 40.94 15.24 -41.96
C SER A 12 40.97 16.16 -40.73
N ALA A 13 39.92 16.13 -39.90
CA ALA A 13 39.89 16.86 -38.63
C ALA A 13 40.95 16.36 -37.64
N PHE A 14 41.14 15.04 -37.53
CA PHE A 14 42.19 14.45 -36.71
C PHE A 14 43.59 14.75 -37.25
N GLU A 15 43.80 14.65 -38.57
CA GLU A 15 45.07 15.03 -39.21
C GLU A 15 45.41 16.50 -38.92
N SER A 16 44.43 17.40 -38.96
CA SER A 16 44.63 18.81 -38.62
C SER A 16 45.13 19.00 -37.18
N THR A 17 44.49 18.35 -36.19
CA THR A 17 44.91 18.47 -34.78
C THR A 17 46.22 17.74 -34.52
N PHE A 18 46.44 16.58 -35.14
CA PHE A 18 47.70 15.84 -35.06
C PHE A 18 48.86 16.63 -35.67
N ASN A 19 48.67 17.24 -36.83
CA ASN A 19 49.68 18.10 -37.48
C ASN A 19 50.01 19.31 -36.60
N SER A 20 49.01 19.87 -35.91
CA SER A 20 49.22 20.94 -34.91
C SER A 20 50.06 20.45 -33.72
N LEU A 21 49.79 19.24 -33.20
CA LEU A 21 50.60 18.63 -32.14
C LEU A 21 52.07 18.49 -32.56
N VAL A 22 52.33 17.86 -33.72
CA VAL A 22 53.71 17.59 -34.17
C VAL A 22 54.46 18.85 -34.62
N SER A 23 53.76 19.95 -34.93
CA SER A 23 54.39 21.26 -35.17
C SER A 23 54.84 21.97 -33.89
N GLY A 24 54.60 21.38 -32.71
CA GLY A 24 54.92 21.95 -31.41
C GLY A 24 53.89 22.96 -30.89
N ASN A 25 52.71 23.05 -31.52
CA ASN A 25 51.63 23.88 -30.99
C ASN A 25 51.01 23.18 -29.77
N THR A 26 50.96 23.88 -28.65
CA THR A 26 50.45 23.33 -27.38
C THR A 26 48.93 23.46 -27.23
N GLY A 27 48.26 24.20 -28.12
CA GLY A 27 46.83 24.53 -27.99
C GLY A 27 46.53 25.57 -26.90
N ILE A 28 47.55 26.11 -26.24
CA ILE A 28 47.41 27.14 -25.21
C ILE A 28 47.10 28.48 -25.88
N ILE A 29 46.12 29.19 -25.33
CA ILE A 29 45.76 30.56 -25.71
C ILE A 29 46.22 31.46 -24.57
N PRO A 30 47.31 32.24 -24.71
CA PRO A 30 47.78 33.12 -23.63
C PRO A 30 46.83 34.30 -23.41
N GLU A 31 46.70 34.77 -22.17
CA GLU A 31 45.87 35.91 -21.79
C GLU A 31 46.27 37.20 -22.55
N SER A 32 47.54 37.36 -22.87
CA SER A 32 48.05 38.49 -23.65
C SER A 32 47.57 38.53 -25.11
N THR A 33 47.05 37.41 -25.63
CA THR A 33 46.58 37.30 -27.02
C THR A 33 45.09 37.58 -27.17
N ILE A 34 44.39 37.83 -26.06
CA ILE A 34 42.94 37.99 -26.01
C ILE A 34 42.53 39.23 -25.23
N SER A 35 41.30 39.66 -25.44
CA SER A 35 40.63 40.73 -24.70
C SER A 35 39.26 40.25 -24.21
N PRO A 36 38.74 40.81 -23.10
CA PRO A 36 37.38 40.55 -22.67
C PRO A 36 36.35 40.88 -23.75
N VAL A 37 35.29 40.08 -23.83
CA VAL A 37 34.16 40.36 -24.74
C VAL A 37 33.43 41.62 -24.27
N PRO A 38 33.08 42.54 -25.19
CA PRO A 38 32.17 43.66 -24.92
C PRO A 38 30.80 43.21 -24.41
N GLU A 39 29.92 44.16 -24.09
CA GLU A 39 28.54 43.83 -23.69
C GLU A 39 27.81 43.07 -24.80
N LEU A 40 27.20 41.94 -24.43
CA LEU A 40 26.41 41.09 -25.33
C LEU A 40 24.91 41.41 -25.22
N VAL A 41 24.14 41.06 -26.24
CA VAL A 41 22.67 41.21 -26.22
C VAL A 41 22.09 40.22 -25.21
N HIS A 42 21.25 40.69 -24.30
CA HIS A 42 20.49 39.83 -23.39
C HIS A 42 19.17 39.40 -24.03
N THR A 43 18.74 38.16 -23.86
CA THR A 43 17.49 37.67 -24.48
C THR A 43 16.25 38.47 -24.08
N ASP A 44 16.27 39.04 -22.88
CA ASP A 44 15.17 39.84 -22.35
C ASP A 44 15.04 41.19 -23.08
N SER A 45 16.13 41.71 -23.65
CA SER A 45 16.14 42.95 -24.44
C SER A 45 15.84 42.74 -25.93
N ILE A 46 15.74 41.49 -26.39
CA ILE A 46 15.29 41.19 -27.76
C ILE A 46 13.83 41.65 -27.91
N THR A 47 13.57 42.54 -28.87
CA THR A 47 12.22 43.06 -29.17
C THR A 47 11.56 42.38 -30.37
N ALA A 48 12.27 41.46 -31.04
CA ALA A 48 11.73 40.73 -32.17
C ALA A 48 10.60 39.80 -31.72
N GLU A 49 9.42 39.98 -32.31
CA GLU A 49 8.29 39.05 -32.14
C GLU A 49 8.65 37.65 -32.65
N PRO A 50 8.33 36.57 -31.89
CA PRO A 50 8.59 35.19 -32.30
C PRO A 50 7.93 34.83 -33.65
N ASP A 51 8.72 34.28 -34.58
CA ASP A 51 8.27 33.82 -35.89
C ASP A 51 8.32 32.28 -35.97
N SER A 52 7.15 31.65 -35.82
CA SER A 52 7.02 30.19 -35.86
C SER A 52 7.25 29.60 -37.25
N SER A 53 7.22 30.39 -38.33
CA SER A 53 7.46 29.88 -39.69
C SER A 53 8.90 29.37 -39.87
N LEU A 54 9.84 29.91 -39.09
CA LEU A 54 11.25 29.51 -39.09
C LEU A 54 11.44 28.04 -38.64
N LEU A 55 10.52 27.50 -37.84
CA LEU A 55 10.55 26.12 -37.34
C LEU A 55 10.59 25.08 -38.47
N ALA A 56 9.92 25.36 -39.60
CA ALA A 56 9.92 24.48 -40.76
C ALA A 56 11.33 24.25 -41.35
N SER A 57 12.22 25.23 -41.16
CA SER A 57 13.61 25.21 -41.61
C SER A 57 14.62 24.98 -40.47
N THR A 58 14.15 24.53 -39.29
CA THR A 58 14.98 24.37 -38.09
C THR A 58 15.12 22.92 -37.64
N VAL A 59 16.35 22.56 -37.25
CA VAL A 59 16.72 21.27 -36.67
C VAL A 59 17.08 21.44 -35.20
N VAL A 60 16.58 20.56 -34.35
CA VAL A 60 17.02 20.39 -32.96
C VAL A 60 17.93 19.18 -32.90
N LEU A 61 19.20 19.40 -32.56
CA LEU A 61 20.19 18.36 -32.36
C LEU A 61 20.60 18.27 -30.88
N LYS A 62 20.42 17.11 -30.27
CA LYS A 62 20.92 16.83 -28.92
C LYS A 62 22.17 15.98 -28.96
N LEU A 63 23.25 16.43 -28.33
CA LEU A 63 24.45 15.63 -28.16
C LEU A 63 24.26 14.66 -27.01
N ASN A 64 24.28 13.36 -27.32
CA ASN A 64 23.91 12.26 -26.44
C ASN A 64 25.01 11.18 -26.36
N GLY A 65 26.27 11.58 -26.48
CA GLY A 65 27.41 10.66 -26.47
C GLY A 65 27.90 10.22 -25.08
N GLY A 66 27.40 10.83 -24.00
CA GLY A 66 27.93 10.64 -22.65
C GLY A 66 27.35 9.43 -21.89
N LEU A 67 28.23 8.56 -21.38
CA LEU A 67 27.88 7.38 -20.56
C LEU A 67 27.67 7.66 -19.07
N GLY A 68 27.91 8.88 -18.58
CA GLY A 68 27.71 9.20 -17.16
C GLY A 68 28.59 8.41 -16.18
N THR A 69 29.70 7.82 -16.65
CA THR A 69 30.61 6.94 -15.89
C THR A 69 31.13 7.58 -14.60
N GLY A 70 31.35 8.90 -14.60
CA GLY A 70 31.75 9.66 -13.40
C GLY A 70 30.73 9.60 -12.25
N MET A 71 29.47 9.27 -12.56
CA MET A 71 28.36 9.06 -11.65
C MET A 71 28.00 7.56 -11.48
N GLY A 72 28.83 6.64 -11.99
CA GLY A 72 28.64 5.19 -11.85
C GLY A 72 27.62 4.57 -12.79
N LEU A 73 27.25 5.25 -13.88
CA LEU A 73 26.35 4.72 -14.90
C LEU A 73 27.11 3.88 -15.92
N ASP A 74 26.45 2.82 -16.40
CA ASP A 74 26.94 1.87 -17.42
C ASP A 74 26.22 2.03 -18.77
N LYS A 75 25.18 2.86 -18.83
CA LYS A 75 24.37 3.16 -20.02
C LYS A 75 24.43 4.64 -20.39
N ALA A 76 23.77 5.02 -21.49
CA ALA A 76 23.60 6.42 -21.87
C ALA A 76 23.06 7.27 -20.69
N LYS A 77 23.80 8.33 -20.32
CA LYS A 77 23.46 9.20 -19.17
C LYS A 77 22.06 9.82 -19.30
N SER A 78 21.61 10.05 -20.52
CA SER A 78 20.30 10.62 -20.81
C SER A 78 19.12 9.69 -20.47
N LEU A 79 19.40 8.41 -20.19
CA LEU A 79 18.42 7.46 -19.66
C LEU A 79 18.28 7.53 -18.13
N LEU A 80 19.06 8.39 -17.47
CA LEU A 80 18.89 8.64 -16.05
C LEU A 80 17.56 9.34 -15.77
N GLU A 81 16.79 8.82 -14.82
CA GLU A 81 15.54 9.44 -14.38
C GLU A 81 15.80 10.79 -13.72
N VAL A 82 15.04 11.81 -14.14
CA VAL A 82 15.18 13.19 -13.66
C VAL A 82 13.99 13.60 -12.82
N LYS A 83 12.76 13.33 -13.26
CA LYS A 83 11.57 13.75 -12.50
C LYS A 83 10.33 12.99 -12.93
N ASN A 84 9.47 12.64 -11.97
CA ASN A 84 8.16 12.01 -12.24
C ASN A 84 8.24 10.74 -13.12
N GLY A 85 9.30 9.92 -13.00
CA GLY A 85 9.49 8.75 -13.86
C GLY A 85 10.07 9.06 -15.26
N ASP A 86 10.28 10.34 -15.59
CA ASP A 86 10.83 10.76 -16.88
C ASP A 86 12.36 10.89 -16.82
N THR A 87 13.02 10.32 -17.82
CA THR A 87 14.45 10.48 -18.09
C THR A 87 14.75 11.79 -18.84
N PHE A 88 16.04 12.11 -19.06
CA PHE A 88 16.40 13.25 -19.92
C PHE A 88 15.85 13.10 -21.33
N LEU A 89 15.88 11.88 -21.88
CA LEU A 89 15.32 11.61 -23.21
C LEU A 89 13.79 11.66 -23.22
N ASP A 90 13.11 11.23 -22.15
CA ASP A 90 11.66 11.39 -22.05
C ASP A 90 11.27 12.87 -22.13
N LEU A 91 11.91 13.71 -21.31
CA LEU A 91 11.64 15.15 -21.32
C LEU A 91 11.99 15.79 -22.65
N THR A 92 13.12 15.44 -23.26
CA THR A 92 13.51 15.92 -24.60
C THR A 92 12.48 15.54 -25.67
N ALA A 93 12.06 14.28 -25.70
CA ALA A 93 11.08 13.78 -26.66
C ALA A 93 9.73 14.50 -26.51
N LYS A 94 9.26 14.64 -25.26
CA LYS A 94 8.01 15.35 -24.95
C LYS A 94 8.07 16.84 -25.31
N GLN A 95 9.19 17.52 -25.05
CA GLN A 95 9.41 18.91 -25.47
C GLN A 95 9.29 19.08 -26.98
N VAL A 96 9.94 18.21 -27.76
CA VAL A 96 9.87 18.23 -29.24
C VAL A 96 8.46 17.97 -29.73
N MET A 97 7.77 16.96 -29.17
CA MET A 97 6.41 16.63 -29.55
C MET A 97 5.43 17.77 -29.21
N CYS A 98 5.53 18.34 -28.01
CA CYS A 98 4.73 19.48 -27.58
C CYS A 98 4.93 20.68 -28.51
N MET A 99 6.18 21.01 -28.88
CA MET A 99 6.46 22.10 -29.81
C MET A 99 5.86 21.88 -31.20
N ARG A 100 5.91 20.64 -31.71
CA ARG A 100 5.30 20.30 -33.01
C ARG A 100 3.79 20.44 -32.97
N GLU A 101 3.17 20.06 -31.86
CA GLU A 101 1.74 20.19 -31.64
C GLU A 101 1.33 21.66 -31.50
N GLU A 102 2.01 22.43 -30.66
CA GLU A 102 1.71 23.85 -30.39
C GLU A 102 1.78 24.71 -31.65
N PHE A 103 2.81 24.52 -32.48
CA PHE A 103 3.04 25.38 -33.65
C PHE A 103 2.59 24.76 -34.98
N GLY A 104 2.16 23.50 -35.00
CA GLY A 104 1.77 22.79 -36.22
C GLY A 104 2.91 22.62 -37.25
N GLN A 105 4.17 22.75 -36.82
CA GLN A 105 5.36 22.66 -37.67
C GLN A 105 6.17 21.41 -37.35
N LYS A 106 6.65 20.70 -38.38
CA LYS A 106 7.48 19.50 -38.22
C LYS A 106 8.94 19.88 -37.99
N VAL A 107 9.26 20.41 -36.80
CA VAL A 107 10.64 20.66 -36.36
C VAL A 107 11.43 19.37 -36.44
N LYS A 108 12.58 19.37 -37.13
CA LYS A 108 13.41 18.17 -37.25
C LYS A 108 14.12 17.89 -35.93
N PHE A 109 14.07 16.65 -35.47
CA PHE A 109 14.75 16.23 -34.25
C PHE A 109 15.82 15.18 -34.55
N MET A 110 17.01 15.39 -34.00
CA MET A 110 18.18 14.54 -34.21
C MET A 110 18.96 14.37 -32.90
N LEU A 111 19.67 13.25 -32.82
CA LEU A 111 20.54 12.87 -31.73
C LEU A 111 21.93 12.57 -32.29
N MET A 112 22.97 13.08 -31.63
CA MET A 112 24.34 12.61 -31.84
C MET A 112 24.71 11.61 -30.74
N ASN A 113 24.59 10.33 -31.04
CA ASN A 113 24.98 9.25 -30.13
C ASN A 113 26.46 8.92 -30.31
N SER A 114 27.08 8.30 -29.31
CA SER A 114 28.40 7.68 -29.47
C SER A 114 28.23 6.19 -29.77
N PHE A 115 29.32 5.55 -30.18
CA PHE A 115 29.40 4.09 -30.31
C PHE A 115 29.08 3.35 -29.00
N SER A 116 29.05 4.04 -27.85
CA SER A 116 28.65 3.47 -26.57
C SER A 116 27.23 3.80 -26.13
N THR A 117 26.55 4.78 -26.73
CA THR A 117 25.19 5.19 -26.32
C THR A 117 24.11 4.90 -27.37
N SER A 118 24.51 4.57 -28.60
CA SER A 118 23.64 4.27 -29.74
C SER A 118 22.54 3.25 -29.41
N ASP A 119 22.95 2.02 -29.06
CA ASP A 119 22.01 0.89 -28.93
C ASP A 119 20.95 1.15 -27.85
N ASP A 120 21.39 1.58 -26.66
CA ASP A 120 20.53 1.93 -25.54
C ASP A 120 19.54 3.06 -25.90
N THR A 121 20.01 4.08 -26.63
CA THR A 121 19.20 5.24 -27.02
C THR A 121 18.15 4.86 -28.06
N LEU A 122 18.54 4.15 -29.11
CA LEU A 122 17.63 3.72 -30.16
C LEU A 122 16.58 2.74 -29.64
N GLU A 123 16.97 1.84 -28.73
CA GLU A 123 16.04 0.92 -28.07
C GLU A 123 14.99 1.67 -27.24
N PHE A 124 15.42 2.68 -26.49
CA PHE A 124 14.52 3.55 -25.74
C PHE A 124 13.49 4.24 -26.65
N PHE A 125 13.93 4.86 -27.75
CA PHE A 125 13.03 5.54 -28.69
C PHE A 125 12.10 4.56 -29.40
N ARG A 126 12.59 3.39 -29.84
CA ARG A 126 11.76 2.35 -30.48
C ARG A 126 10.66 1.86 -29.54
N THR A 127 10.96 1.73 -28.25
CA THR A 127 10.02 1.22 -27.24
C THR A 127 9.02 2.28 -26.78
N LYS A 128 9.48 3.47 -26.40
CA LYS A 128 8.61 4.50 -25.78
C LYS A 128 8.07 5.54 -26.76
N TYR A 129 8.81 5.87 -27.81
CA TYR A 129 8.49 6.96 -28.75
C TYR A 129 8.58 6.51 -30.22
N PRO A 130 7.84 5.46 -30.63
CA PRO A 130 8.00 4.82 -31.94
C PRO A 130 7.81 5.78 -33.12
N THR A 131 6.98 6.82 -32.97
CA THR A 131 6.79 7.85 -34.00
C THR A 131 8.07 8.65 -34.26
N LEU A 132 8.81 9.02 -33.21
CA LEU A 132 10.11 9.69 -33.36
C LEU A 132 11.17 8.71 -33.86
N ALA A 133 11.15 7.46 -33.38
CA ALA A 133 12.06 6.41 -33.81
C ALA A 133 11.96 6.09 -35.32
N ALA A 134 10.76 6.24 -35.89
CA ALA A 134 10.51 6.03 -37.32
C ALA A 134 10.99 7.20 -38.20
N GLU A 135 11.43 8.32 -37.63
CA GLU A 135 11.90 9.44 -38.42
C GLU A 135 13.29 9.16 -39.01
N GLU A 136 13.37 9.27 -40.33
CA GLU A 136 14.63 9.12 -41.04
C GLU A 136 15.67 10.11 -40.49
N GLY A 137 16.83 9.61 -40.08
CA GLY A 137 17.91 10.45 -39.58
C GLY A 137 17.73 10.98 -38.16
N LEU A 138 16.94 10.29 -37.32
CA LEU A 138 16.95 10.51 -35.88
C LEU A 138 18.36 10.46 -35.28
N GLU A 139 19.21 9.53 -35.73
CA GLU A 139 20.58 9.37 -35.21
C GLU A 139 21.66 9.79 -36.21
N MET A 140 22.71 10.37 -35.64
CA MET A 140 24.06 10.47 -36.18
C MET A 140 25.06 9.92 -35.16
N LEU A 141 26.03 9.13 -35.62
CA LEU A 141 27.06 8.58 -34.74
C LEU A 141 28.29 9.48 -34.66
N GLN A 142 28.79 9.67 -33.44
CA GLN A 142 30.08 10.27 -33.15
C GLN A 142 31.21 9.34 -33.60
N ASN A 143 32.26 9.92 -34.17
CA ASN A 143 33.46 9.23 -34.59
C ASN A 143 34.35 8.86 -33.39
N LYS A 144 35.37 8.05 -33.67
CA LYS A 144 36.45 7.70 -32.75
C LYS A 144 37.81 8.02 -33.40
N VAL A 145 38.75 8.46 -32.58
CA VAL A 145 40.15 8.74 -32.97
C VAL A 145 41.10 7.87 -32.15
N PRO A 146 42.30 7.55 -32.67
CA PRO A 146 43.26 6.77 -31.91
C PRO A 146 43.80 7.59 -30.74
N LYS A 147 44.02 6.94 -29.59
CA LYS A 147 44.88 7.48 -28.54
C LYS A 147 46.33 7.42 -29.02
N ILE A 148 47.10 8.44 -28.69
CA ILE A 148 48.46 8.60 -29.20
C ILE A 148 49.44 8.41 -28.06
N ASP A 149 50.54 7.67 -28.25
CA ASP A 149 51.63 7.58 -27.27
C ASP A 149 52.17 8.98 -26.96
N ALA A 150 52.26 9.33 -25.67
CA ALA A 150 52.65 10.68 -25.24
C ALA A 150 54.11 11.04 -25.53
N THR A 151 54.95 10.08 -25.89
CA THR A 151 56.38 10.23 -26.17
C THR A 151 56.70 10.05 -27.65
N THR A 152 56.16 9.02 -28.31
CA THR A 152 56.51 8.67 -29.70
C THR A 152 55.56 9.27 -30.74
N TYR A 153 54.37 9.70 -30.32
CA TYR A 153 53.26 10.08 -31.19
C TYR A 153 52.72 8.97 -32.12
N GLU A 154 53.09 7.72 -31.88
CA GLU A 154 52.51 6.57 -32.57
C GLU A 154 51.14 6.20 -31.95
N PRO A 155 50.25 5.50 -32.66
CA PRO A 155 49.03 4.95 -32.07
C PRO A 155 49.33 4.08 -30.85
N ALA A 156 48.63 4.32 -29.74
CA ALA A 156 48.79 3.55 -28.52
C ALA A 156 48.24 2.12 -28.67
N THR A 157 48.79 1.17 -27.91
CA THR A 157 48.37 -0.23 -27.95
C THR A 157 47.91 -0.69 -26.57
N CYS A 158 46.78 -1.40 -26.50
CA CYS A 158 46.22 -1.95 -25.27
C CYS A 158 45.84 -3.42 -25.45
N PRO A 159 46.81 -4.36 -25.30
CA PRO A 159 46.55 -5.78 -25.55
C PRO A 159 45.46 -6.39 -24.66
N SER A 160 45.25 -5.85 -23.46
CA SER A 160 44.22 -6.32 -22.52
C SER A 160 42.80 -5.99 -22.99
N ASP A 161 42.61 -4.88 -23.69
CA ASP A 161 41.34 -4.44 -24.25
C ASP A 161 41.60 -3.44 -25.41
N PRO A 162 41.60 -3.92 -26.67
CA PRO A 162 41.86 -3.07 -27.83
C PRO A 162 40.88 -1.91 -28.01
N SER A 163 39.69 -1.96 -27.38
CA SER A 163 38.75 -0.83 -27.43
C SER A 163 39.31 0.42 -26.73
N ASN A 164 40.21 0.23 -25.76
CA ASN A 164 40.90 1.31 -25.05
C ASN A 164 41.96 2.01 -25.93
N GLU A 165 42.26 1.54 -27.13
CA GLU A 165 43.16 2.22 -28.07
C GLU A 165 42.47 3.42 -28.74
N TRP A 166 41.15 3.53 -28.61
CA TRP A 166 40.32 4.56 -29.23
C TRP A 166 39.68 5.48 -28.19
N CYS A 167 39.43 6.73 -28.56
CA CYS A 167 38.66 7.67 -27.75
C CYS A 167 37.74 8.53 -28.63
N PRO A 168 36.64 9.08 -28.07
CA PRO A 168 35.88 10.12 -28.76
C PRO A 168 36.74 11.40 -28.90
N PRO A 169 36.70 12.11 -30.05
CA PRO A 169 37.48 13.34 -30.27
C PRO A 169 36.85 14.60 -29.63
N GLY A 170 36.13 14.43 -28.52
CA GLY A 170 35.36 15.50 -27.87
C GLY A 170 34.05 15.82 -28.60
N HIS A 171 33.28 16.75 -28.03
CA HIS A 171 31.96 17.12 -28.57
C HIS A 171 32.03 18.00 -29.83
N GLY A 172 33.21 18.54 -30.17
CA GLY A 172 33.46 19.21 -31.45
C GLY A 172 33.38 18.28 -32.67
N ASP A 173 33.40 16.96 -32.45
CA ASP A 173 33.13 15.98 -33.51
C ASP A 173 31.77 16.13 -34.19
N LEU A 174 30.85 16.86 -33.56
CA LEU A 174 29.58 17.33 -34.16
C LEU A 174 29.72 17.65 -35.66
N TYR A 175 30.67 18.49 -36.03
CA TYR A 175 30.79 18.95 -37.40
C TYR A 175 31.31 17.85 -38.32
N ALA A 176 32.34 17.11 -37.89
CA ALA A 176 32.91 16.01 -38.67
C ALA A 176 31.90 14.88 -38.88
N ALA A 177 31.14 14.53 -37.83
CA ALA A 177 30.05 13.56 -37.91
C ALA A 177 28.91 14.04 -38.83
N LEU A 178 28.52 15.31 -38.76
CA LEU A 178 27.46 15.87 -39.61
C LEU A 178 27.81 15.85 -41.10
N ILE A 179 29.07 16.14 -41.42
CA ILE A 179 29.60 16.08 -42.78
C ILE A 179 29.75 14.61 -43.23
N GLY A 180 30.44 13.80 -42.42
CA GLY A 180 30.84 12.44 -42.78
C GLY A 180 29.68 11.46 -42.92
N SER A 181 28.59 11.71 -42.18
CA SER A 181 27.34 10.94 -42.30
C SER A 181 26.45 11.37 -43.48
N GLY A 182 26.82 12.43 -44.21
CA GLY A 182 26.01 13.03 -45.28
C GLY A 182 24.79 13.83 -44.76
N ARG A 183 24.65 13.99 -43.44
CA ARG A 183 23.49 14.65 -42.82
C ARG A 183 23.46 16.15 -43.12
N LEU A 184 24.60 16.83 -43.20
CA LEU A 184 24.64 18.25 -43.58
C LEU A 184 24.00 18.48 -44.95
N SER A 185 24.43 17.72 -45.96
CA SER A 185 23.91 17.81 -47.33
C SER A 185 22.42 17.45 -47.38
N ALA A 186 22.02 16.36 -46.73
CA ALA A 186 20.61 15.95 -46.68
C ALA A 186 19.69 16.99 -46.01
N LEU A 187 20.17 17.66 -44.95
CA LEU A 187 19.43 18.73 -44.29
C LEU A 187 19.28 19.97 -45.21
N LEU A 188 20.35 20.37 -45.89
CA LEU A 188 20.32 21.49 -46.83
C LEU A 188 19.40 21.21 -48.02
N GLU A 189 19.47 20.01 -48.60
CA GLU A 189 18.55 19.56 -49.67
C GLU A 189 17.09 19.50 -49.20
N GLY A 190 16.88 19.16 -47.92
CA GLY A 190 15.57 19.19 -47.26
C GLY A 190 15.03 20.58 -46.92
N GLY A 191 15.78 21.65 -47.23
CA GLY A 191 15.38 23.03 -46.96
C GLY A 191 15.62 23.50 -45.52
N TYR A 192 16.38 22.74 -44.72
CA TYR A 192 16.76 23.16 -43.38
C TYR A 192 17.91 24.17 -43.45
N LYS A 193 17.80 25.23 -42.65
CA LYS A 193 18.72 26.37 -42.66
C LYS A 193 19.35 26.61 -41.29
N TYR A 194 18.59 26.39 -40.21
CA TYR A 194 19.00 26.66 -38.85
C TYR A 194 19.12 25.36 -38.06
N MET A 195 20.13 25.26 -37.20
CA MET A 195 20.28 24.14 -36.28
C MET A 195 20.52 24.65 -34.86
N PHE A 196 19.67 24.24 -33.93
CA PHE A 196 19.87 24.41 -32.49
C PHE A 196 20.55 23.16 -31.94
N VAL A 197 21.70 23.33 -31.29
CA VAL A 197 22.51 22.25 -30.72
C VAL A 197 22.63 22.43 -29.22
N SER A 198 22.45 21.36 -28.45
CA SER A 198 22.68 21.37 -27.00
C SER A 198 22.99 19.97 -26.48
N ASN A 199 23.58 19.88 -25.28
CA ASN A 199 23.80 18.58 -24.64
C ASN A 199 22.49 17.98 -24.11
N SER A 200 22.37 16.65 -24.15
CA SER A 200 21.17 15.94 -23.67
C SER A 200 20.97 16.04 -22.16
N ASP A 201 22.03 16.32 -21.40
CA ASP A 201 21.98 16.47 -19.95
C ASP A 201 21.68 17.90 -19.47
N ASN A 202 21.55 18.87 -20.39
CA ASN A 202 21.08 20.22 -20.12
C ASN A 202 19.60 20.38 -20.55
N LEU A 203 18.68 20.13 -19.62
CA LEU A 203 17.25 20.22 -19.91
C LEU A 203 16.71 21.66 -20.01
N GLY A 204 17.47 22.64 -19.52
CA GLY A 204 17.14 24.06 -19.71
C GLY A 204 17.29 24.51 -21.17
N ALA A 205 18.09 23.79 -21.95
CA ALA A 205 18.36 24.10 -23.35
C ALA A 205 17.24 23.60 -24.28
N THR A 206 16.16 24.36 -24.36
CA THR A 206 15.06 24.10 -25.30
C THR A 206 15.09 25.09 -26.46
N LEU A 207 14.61 24.68 -27.64
CA LEU A 207 14.51 25.60 -28.78
C LEU A 207 13.56 26.74 -28.40
N ASP A 208 14.06 27.96 -28.46
CA ASP A 208 13.31 29.17 -28.12
C ASP A 208 13.05 29.98 -29.39
N LEU A 209 11.77 30.26 -29.68
CA LEU A 209 11.37 30.96 -30.90
C LEU A 209 11.88 32.40 -30.96
N LYS A 210 12.00 33.08 -29.82
CA LYS A 210 12.49 34.45 -29.76
C LYS A 210 13.98 34.49 -30.12
N ILE A 211 14.75 33.54 -29.60
CA ILE A 211 16.17 33.39 -29.91
C ILE A 211 16.36 32.99 -31.39
N LEU A 212 15.59 32.01 -31.88
CA LEU A 212 15.61 31.60 -33.30
C LEU A 212 15.30 32.79 -34.23
N THR A 213 14.28 33.57 -33.90
CA THR A 213 13.89 34.74 -34.71
C THR A 213 14.96 35.82 -34.69
N HIS A 214 15.58 36.07 -33.54
CA HIS A 214 16.71 36.97 -33.43
C HIS A 214 17.88 36.50 -34.29
N PHE A 215 18.26 35.21 -34.18
CA PHE A 215 19.32 34.59 -34.97
C PHE A 215 19.09 34.73 -36.48
N ALA A 216 17.85 34.49 -36.92
CA ALA A 216 17.47 34.62 -38.32
C ALA A 216 17.52 36.08 -38.81
N LYS A 217 17.08 37.05 -37.99
CA LYS A 217 17.01 38.47 -38.34
C LYS A 217 18.37 39.17 -38.35
N THR A 218 19.28 38.77 -37.46
CA THR A 218 20.65 39.31 -37.44
C THR A 218 21.53 38.74 -38.55
N ASP A 219 21.05 37.70 -39.26
CA ASP A 219 21.79 36.95 -40.27
C ASP A 219 23.15 36.43 -39.76
N ALA A 220 23.26 36.21 -38.44
CA ALA A 220 24.45 35.64 -37.83
C ALA A 220 24.68 34.22 -38.37
N SER A 221 25.93 33.89 -38.65
CA SER A 221 26.34 32.58 -39.19
C SER A 221 26.43 31.51 -38.10
N PHE A 222 26.75 31.95 -36.89
CA PHE A 222 26.80 31.14 -35.68
C PHE A 222 26.43 32.01 -34.49
N MET A 223 25.67 31.47 -33.52
CA MET A 223 25.36 32.18 -32.30
C MET A 223 25.46 31.27 -31.09
N MET A 224 26.25 31.69 -30.09
CA MET A 224 26.41 30.97 -28.83
C MET A 224 25.50 31.57 -27.75
N GLU A 225 24.72 30.74 -27.06
CA GLU A 225 24.07 31.16 -25.82
C GLU A 225 25.10 31.18 -24.68
N CYS A 226 25.20 32.29 -23.97
CA CYS A 226 26.13 32.52 -22.87
C CYS A 226 25.38 32.86 -21.59
N CYS A 227 25.93 32.53 -20.43
CA CYS A 227 25.47 33.07 -19.15
C CYS A 227 26.53 34.00 -18.57
N GLU A 228 26.12 34.97 -17.75
CA GLU A 228 27.07 35.68 -16.89
C GLU A 228 27.69 34.71 -15.88
N ARG A 229 29.01 34.83 -15.70
CA ARG A 229 29.79 33.99 -14.80
C ARG A 229 29.48 34.32 -13.35
N THR A 230 29.42 33.25 -12.57
CA THR A 230 29.37 33.26 -11.11
C THR A 230 30.58 32.53 -10.56
N GLU A 231 30.72 32.51 -9.23
CA GLU A 231 31.80 31.77 -8.57
C GLU A 231 31.86 30.28 -8.95
N ASN A 232 30.73 29.69 -9.35
CA ASN A 232 30.66 28.29 -9.76
C ASN A 232 31.28 28.04 -11.15
N ASP A 233 31.52 29.09 -11.95
CA ASP A 233 31.96 29.00 -13.34
C ASP A 233 33.44 29.42 -13.51
N LYS A 234 34.18 29.58 -12.39
CA LYS A 234 35.60 29.96 -12.41
C LYS A 234 36.47 29.05 -13.27
N LYS A 235 36.13 27.76 -13.34
CA LYS A 235 36.85 26.74 -14.13
C LYS A 235 36.21 26.43 -15.48
N GLY A 236 35.09 27.08 -15.81
CA GLY A 236 34.38 26.86 -17.06
C GLY A 236 34.95 27.70 -18.20
N GLY A 237 34.86 27.19 -19.43
CA GLY A 237 35.29 27.91 -20.62
C GLY A 237 34.55 29.24 -20.81
N HIS A 238 35.29 30.30 -21.12
CA HIS A 238 34.74 31.64 -21.29
C HIS A 238 34.94 32.14 -22.71
N LEU A 239 34.09 33.09 -23.13
CA LEU A 239 34.31 33.79 -24.39
C LEU A 239 35.32 34.91 -24.21
N ALA A 240 36.14 35.10 -25.23
CA ALA A 240 37.10 36.18 -25.37
C ALA A 240 37.10 36.70 -26.81
N VAL A 241 37.72 37.85 -27.03
CA VAL A 241 38.02 38.39 -28.36
C VAL A 241 39.49 38.18 -28.63
N ARG A 242 39.85 37.50 -29.73
CA ARG A 242 41.24 37.34 -30.14
C ARG A 242 41.79 38.65 -30.69
N ASN A 243 42.94 39.08 -30.19
CA ASN A 243 43.48 40.40 -30.52
C ASN A 243 43.92 40.52 -31.99
N SER A 244 44.36 39.42 -32.62
CA SER A 244 44.93 39.44 -33.98
C SER A 244 43.92 39.71 -35.09
N ASP A 245 42.67 39.27 -34.93
CA ASP A 245 41.62 39.35 -35.95
C ASP A 245 40.27 39.81 -35.42
N GLN A 246 40.16 40.08 -34.12
CA GLN A 246 38.94 40.53 -33.45
C GLN A 246 37.79 39.50 -33.49
N HIS A 247 38.10 38.22 -33.73
CA HIS A 247 37.10 37.15 -33.69
C HIS A 247 36.74 36.78 -32.26
N LEU A 248 35.47 36.40 -32.04
CA LEU A 248 35.07 35.72 -30.82
C LEU A 248 35.72 34.34 -30.79
N ILE A 249 36.28 33.98 -29.63
CA ILE A 249 36.88 32.67 -29.39
C ILE A 249 36.34 32.08 -28.08
N LEU A 250 36.40 30.76 -27.97
CA LEU A 250 36.13 30.04 -26.73
C LEU A 250 37.46 29.58 -26.13
N ARG A 251 37.79 30.05 -24.92
CA ARG A 251 38.98 29.61 -24.18
C ARG A 251 38.55 28.65 -23.08
N GLU A 252 38.90 27.37 -23.24
CA GLU A 252 38.70 26.34 -22.23
C GLU A 252 39.82 26.35 -21.18
N SER A 253 39.58 25.78 -20.01
CA SER A 253 40.60 25.70 -18.94
C SER A 253 41.84 24.91 -19.37
N ALA A 254 41.67 23.87 -20.18
CA ALA A 254 42.78 23.10 -20.75
C ALA A 254 43.62 23.90 -21.78
N MET A 255 43.11 25.04 -22.26
CA MET A 255 43.83 25.98 -23.14
C MET A 255 44.42 27.16 -22.36
N CYS A 256 44.31 27.17 -21.04
CA CYS A 256 44.87 28.20 -20.18
C CYS A 256 46.28 27.81 -19.75
N ALA A 257 47.24 28.74 -19.84
CA ALA A 257 48.55 28.56 -19.23
C ALA A 257 48.40 28.64 -17.69
N ASP A 258 49.24 27.90 -16.95
CA ASP A 258 49.20 27.92 -15.48
C ASP A 258 49.37 29.32 -14.88
N GLU A 259 50.16 30.18 -15.54
CA GLU A 259 50.39 31.59 -15.15
C GLU A 259 49.16 32.49 -15.34
N ASP A 260 48.24 32.13 -16.25
CA ASP A 260 47.03 32.89 -16.57
C ASP A 260 45.81 32.46 -15.73
N GLU A 261 45.93 31.40 -14.94
CA GLU A 261 44.82 30.83 -14.14
C GLU A 261 44.09 31.89 -13.28
N PRO A 262 44.76 32.85 -12.61
CA PRO A 262 44.07 33.91 -11.88
C PRO A 262 43.17 34.78 -12.77
N ALA A 263 43.63 35.12 -13.98
CA ALA A 263 42.86 35.91 -14.94
C ALA A 263 41.73 35.08 -15.56
N PHE A 264 41.97 33.80 -15.82
CA PHE A 264 40.94 32.87 -16.28
C PHE A 264 39.80 32.75 -15.27
N GLN A 265 40.13 32.64 -13.97
CA GLN A 265 39.15 32.53 -12.88
C GLN A 265 38.49 33.86 -12.49
N ASP A 266 38.95 35.01 -13.02
CA ASP A 266 38.35 36.31 -12.77
C ASP A 266 37.04 36.47 -13.57
N ILE A 267 35.93 36.22 -12.88
CA ILE A 267 34.56 36.31 -13.42
C ILE A 267 34.14 37.75 -13.75
N THR A 268 34.85 38.76 -13.23
CA THR A 268 34.57 40.17 -13.51
C THR A 268 35.28 40.64 -14.78
N LYS A 269 36.41 40.01 -15.13
CA LYS A 269 37.17 40.27 -16.35
C LYS A 269 36.54 39.58 -17.55
N HIS A 270 36.59 38.25 -17.59
CA HIS A 270 35.98 37.46 -18.65
C HIS A 270 34.58 37.05 -18.20
N ARG A 271 33.58 37.89 -18.48
CA ARG A 271 32.25 37.85 -17.87
C ARG A 271 31.33 36.74 -18.36
N PHE A 272 31.51 36.25 -19.59
CA PHE A 272 30.54 35.37 -20.24
C PHE A 272 31.07 33.95 -20.36
N PHE A 273 30.28 33.01 -19.86
CA PHE A 273 30.58 31.58 -19.88
C PHE A 273 29.71 30.85 -20.91
N ASN A 274 30.32 29.88 -21.60
CA ASN A 274 29.70 29.09 -22.65
C ASN A 274 28.71 28.06 -22.08
N THR A 275 27.43 28.18 -22.45
CA THR A 275 26.39 27.23 -22.00
C THR A 275 26.38 25.91 -22.77
N ASN A 276 27.17 25.82 -23.84
CA ASN A 276 27.13 24.72 -24.81
C ASN A 276 25.75 24.58 -25.51
N ASN A 277 24.97 25.66 -25.59
CA ASN A 277 23.80 25.76 -26.47
C ASN A 277 24.17 26.66 -27.66
N LEU A 278 24.06 26.12 -28.88
CA LEU A 278 24.54 26.77 -30.10
C LEU A 278 23.42 26.88 -31.13
N TRP A 279 23.50 27.93 -31.94
CA TRP A 279 22.69 28.12 -33.13
C TRP A 279 23.63 28.21 -34.33
N ILE A 280 23.39 27.35 -35.33
CA ILE A 280 24.28 27.21 -36.49
C ILE A 280 23.48 27.46 -37.77
N ARG A 281 24.04 28.26 -38.67
CA ARG A 281 23.56 28.35 -40.06
C ARG A 281 24.20 27.26 -40.90
N LEU A 282 23.38 26.33 -41.37
CA LEU A 282 23.85 25.15 -42.10
C LEU A 282 24.47 25.51 -43.45
N ASP A 283 23.96 26.54 -44.13
CA ASP A 283 24.50 27.06 -45.37
C ASP A 283 25.89 27.68 -45.16
N LYS A 284 26.07 28.43 -44.07
CA LYS A 284 27.38 29.00 -43.68
C LYS A 284 28.37 27.97 -43.20
N LEU A 285 27.88 26.93 -42.54
CA LEU A 285 28.67 25.76 -42.21
C LEU A 285 29.21 25.09 -43.48
N GLN A 286 28.36 24.88 -44.50
CA GLN A 286 28.79 24.30 -45.78
C GLN A 286 29.87 25.14 -46.48
N GLU A 287 29.74 26.48 -46.47
CA GLU A 287 30.76 27.39 -47.02
C GLU A 287 32.14 27.20 -46.36
N ILE A 288 32.18 26.96 -45.04
CA ILE A 288 33.42 26.68 -44.30
C ILE A 288 33.97 25.30 -44.70
N VAL A 289 33.11 24.29 -44.76
CA VAL A 289 33.49 22.91 -45.13
C VAL A 289 34.13 22.89 -46.51
N ASP A 290 33.54 23.59 -47.48
CA ASP A 290 34.06 23.68 -48.85
C ASP A 290 35.41 24.43 -48.88
N ARG A 291 35.55 25.50 -48.08
CA ARG A 291 36.78 26.30 -47.97
C ARG A 291 37.98 25.48 -47.46
N TYR A 292 37.74 24.55 -46.54
CA TYR A 292 38.79 23.75 -45.88
C TYR A 292 38.86 22.31 -46.39
N GLY A 293 38.21 21.98 -47.52
CA GLY A 293 38.38 20.68 -48.17
C GLY A 293 37.67 19.52 -47.46
N GLY A 294 36.50 19.76 -46.86
CA GLY A 294 35.63 18.72 -46.32
C GLY A 294 35.60 18.59 -44.80
N PHE A 295 36.16 19.54 -44.05
CA PHE A 295 36.11 19.57 -42.58
C PHE A 295 36.16 21.00 -42.03
N ILE A 296 36.08 21.18 -40.71
CA ILE A 296 36.29 22.47 -40.03
C ILE A 296 37.57 22.40 -39.16
N PRO A 297 38.49 23.38 -39.26
CA PRO A 297 39.72 23.40 -38.47
C PRO A 297 39.47 23.95 -37.05
N LEU A 298 38.90 23.12 -36.17
CA LEU A 298 38.69 23.50 -34.77
C LEU A 298 39.99 23.53 -33.95
N PRO A 299 40.10 24.40 -32.94
CA PRO A 299 41.20 24.39 -31.97
C PRO A 299 41.39 23.04 -31.28
N MET A 300 42.65 22.61 -31.23
CA MET A 300 43.06 21.40 -30.53
C MET A 300 43.00 21.59 -29.01
N ILE A 301 42.36 20.63 -28.33
CA ILE A 301 42.47 20.42 -26.89
C ILE A 301 43.33 19.17 -26.68
N MET A 302 44.39 19.28 -25.90
CA MET A 302 45.29 18.18 -25.60
C MET A 302 45.07 17.69 -24.16
N ASN A 303 44.66 16.43 -24.01
CA ASN A 303 44.43 15.80 -22.71
C ASN A 303 45.45 14.68 -22.47
N ALA A 304 46.23 14.79 -21.40
CA ALA A 304 47.12 13.72 -20.94
C ALA A 304 46.34 12.67 -20.13
N LYS A 305 46.44 11.39 -20.54
CA LYS A 305 45.71 10.25 -19.96
C LYS A 305 46.57 8.99 -19.93
N THR A 306 45.98 7.89 -19.51
CA THR A 306 46.51 6.53 -19.67
C THR A 306 45.71 5.76 -20.72
N VAL A 307 46.34 4.78 -21.38
CA VAL A 307 45.69 3.97 -22.40
C VAL A 307 44.53 3.18 -21.81
N ASP A 308 44.74 2.52 -20.66
CA ASP A 308 43.67 1.92 -19.86
C ASP A 308 43.20 2.94 -18.80
N PRO A 309 41.95 3.43 -18.88
CA PRO A 309 41.42 4.38 -17.90
C PRO A 309 41.19 3.78 -16.51
N LYS A 310 41.31 2.45 -16.35
CA LYS A 310 41.18 1.74 -15.07
C LYS A 310 42.53 1.44 -14.41
N ASP A 311 43.64 1.67 -15.12
CA ASP A 311 45.01 1.45 -14.62
C ASP A 311 45.88 2.69 -14.84
N ASP A 312 46.13 3.42 -13.75
CA ASP A 312 46.98 4.62 -13.74
C ASP A 312 48.44 4.35 -14.12
N ASN A 313 48.87 3.08 -14.08
CA ASN A 313 50.21 2.64 -14.46
C ASN A 313 50.33 2.23 -15.93
N SER A 314 49.22 2.16 -16.66
CA SER A 314 49.23 1.83 -18.09
C SER A 314 49.86 2.96 -18.93
N GLN A 315 50.19 2.66 -20.20
CA GLN A 315 50.89 3.54 -21.13
C GLN A 315 50.32 4.96 -21.10
N LYS A 316 51.19 5.98 -20.98
CA LYS A 316 50.78 7.38 -21.03
C LYS A 316 50.45 7.77 -22.47
N VAL A 317 49.28 8.37 -22.65
CA VAL A 317 48.74 8.72 -23.96
C VAL A 317 48.22 10.15 -23.98
N LEU A 318 48.18 10.73 -25.17
CA LEU A 318 47.51 11.97 -25.48
C LEU A 318 46.19 11.66 -26.19
N GLN A 319 45.14 12.33 -25.74
CA GLN A 319 43.85 12.38 -26.42
C GLN A 319 43.70 13.77 -27.03
N LEU A 320 43.54 13.81 -28.36
CA LEU A 320 43.29 15.06 -29.10
C LEU A 320 41.78 15.23 -29.24
N GLU A 321 41.26 16.27 -28.60
CA GLU A 321 39.85 16.59 -28.57
C GLU A 321 39.58 17.99 -29.15
N THR A 322 38.32 18.24 -29.47
CA THR A 322 37.83 19.57 -29.88
C THR A 322 36.52 19.88 -29.17
N ALA A 323 36.24 21.17 -28.98
CA ALA A 323 34.99 21.65 -28.37
C ALA A 323 34.06 22.23 -29.44
N MET A 324 32.78 21.84 -29.43
CA MET A 324 31.79 22.33 -30.41
C MET A 324 31.61 23.85 -30.42
N GLY A 325 31.73 24.48 -29.24
CA GLY A 325 31.62 25.92 -29.08
C GLY A 325 32.84 26.66 -29.61
N ALA A 326 33.99 25.99 -29.72
CA ALA A 326 35.19 26.58 -30.31
C ALA A 326 35.00 26.87 -31.81
N ALA A 327 33.99 26.30 -32.46
CA ALA A 327 33.68 26.66 -33.84
C ALA A 327 33.32 28.13 -34.03
N ILE A 328 32.95 28.87 -32.97
CA ILE A 328 32.59 30.28 -33.05
C ILE A 328 33.65 31.13 -33.77
N GLU A 329 34.94 30.77 -33.67
CA GLU A 329 36.02 31.50 -34.33
C GLU A 329 36.18 31.17 -35.83
N CYS A 330 35.60 30.06 -36.28
CA CYS A 330 35.63 29.59 -37.67
C CYS A 330 34.53 30.24 -38.53
N PHE A 331 33.52 30.83 -37.89
CA PHE A 331 32.37 31.45 -38.57
C PHE A 331 32.55 32.97 -38.69
N ASP A 332 32.72 33.44 -39.93
CA ASP A 332 32.66 34.87 -40.23
C ASP A 332 31.25 35.40 -39.90
N GLY A 333 31.14 36.43 -39.06
CA GLY A 333 29.84 36.96 -38.60
C GLY A 333 29.19 36.18 -37.44
N ALA A 334 29.99 35.41 -36.69
CA ALA A 334 29.52 34.77 -35.46
C ALA A 334 29.16 35.80 -34.37
N SER A 335 28.20 35.43 -33.51
CA SER A 335 27.72 36.26 -32.41
C SER A 335 27.49 35.44 -31.14
N ALA A 336 27.11 36.13 -30.06
CA ALA A 336 26.72 35.51 -28.81
C ALA A 336 25.58 36.29 -28.15
N VAL A 337 24.75 35.58 -27.38
CA VAL A 337 23.59 36.15 -26.67
C VAL A 337 23.61 35.70 -25.22
N VAL A 338 23.29 36.61 -24.30
CA VAL A 338 23.17 36.29 -22.87
C VAL A 338 21.78 35.74 -22.58
N VAL A 339 21.73 34.51 -22.07
CA VAL A 339 20.51 33.81 -21.67
C VAL A 339 20.39 33.74 -20.15
N PRO A 340 19.16 33.67 -19.60
CA PRO A 340 18.98 33.42 -18.18
C PRO A 340 19.56 32.06 -17.80
N ARG A 341 20.07 31.96 -16.57
CA ARG A 341 20.65 30.71 -16.01
C ARG A 341 19.71 29.52 -16.05
N THR A 342 18.40 29.74 -16.11
CA THR A 342 17.40 28.67 -16.26
C THR A 342 17.56 27.89 -17.58
N ARG A 343 18.24 28.45 -18.59
CA ARG A 343 18.61 27.77 -19.84
C ARG A 343 19.90 26.94 -19.75
N PHE A 344 20.56 26.98 -18.60
CA PHE A 344 21.79 26.24 -18.30
C PHE A 344 21.65 25.48 -16.98
N ALA A 345 21.00 24.32 -17.05
CA ALA A 345 20.79 23.39 -15.93
C ALA A 345 21.37 21.99 -16.26
N PRO A 346 22.68 21.87 -16.56
CA PRO A 346 23.29 20.57 -16.81
C PRO A 346 23.44 19.76 -15.51
N VAL A 347 23.19 18.46 -15.57
CA VAL A 347 23.52 17.57 -14.45
C VAL A 347 24.93 17.05 -14.61
N LYS A 348 25.89 17.50 -13.79
CA LYS A 348 27.27 16.99 -13.81
C LYS A 348 27.59 16.11 -12.60
N LYS A 349 26.91 16.33 -11.49
CA LYS A 349 27.09 15.61 -10.21
C LYS A 349 25.74 15.27 -9.58
N CYS A 350 25.75 14.40 -8.58
CA CYS A 350 24.58 14.10 -7.76
C CYS A 350 23.97 15.34 -7.06
N ASN A 351 24.77 16.39 -6.80
CA ASN A 351 24.26 17.67 -6.30
C ASN A 351 23.20 18.27 -7.24
N ASP A 352 23.50 18.27 -8.55
CA ASP A 352 22.62 18.83 -9.58
C ASP A 352 21.38 17.96 -9.78
N LEU A 353 21.56 16.63 -9.71
CA LEU A 353 20.47 15.67 -9.85
C LEU A 353 19.48 15.74 -8.70
N LEU A 354 19.97 15.81 -7.45
CA LEU A 354 19.14 15.99 -6.27
C LEU A 354 18.31 17.27 -6.37
N LEU A 355 18.95 18.35 -6.83
CA LEU A 355 18.32 19.64 -7.02
C LEU A 355 17.17 19.56 -8.05
N LEU A 356 17.41 18.98 -9.23
CA LEU A 356 16.36 18.82 -10.25
C LEU A 356 15.20 17.91 -9.82
N ARG A 357 15.51 16.83 -9.08
CA ARG A 357 14.51 15.88 -8.57
C ARG A 357 13.63 16.49 -7.48
N SER A 358 14.19 17.35 -6.64
CA SER A 358 13.47 18.04 -5.55
C SER A 358 12.38 19.00 -6.04
N ASP A 359 11.52 19.45 -5.14
CA ASP A 359 10.49 20.47 -5.41
C ASP A 359 11.04 21.88 -5.73
N ALA A 360 12.36 22.09 -5.65
CA ALA A 360 12.99 23.32 -6.13
C ALA A 360 12.86 23.50 -7.64
N TYR A 361 12.70 22.42 -8.40
CA TYR A 361 12.35 22.47 -9.82
C TYR A 361 10.96 21.88 -10.05
N VAL A 362 10.25 22.45 -11.02
CA VAL A 362 8.95 21.96 -11.48
C VAL A 362 9.01 21.75 -12.99
N ILE A 363 8.21 20.82 -13.51
CA ILE A 363 8.06 20.63 -14.96
C ILE A 363 6.88 21.49 -15.40
N THR A 364 7.11 22.37 -16.38
CA THR A 364 6.05 23.15 -17.03
C THR A 364 5.20 22.29 -17.96
N GLU A 365 4.07 22.81 -18.44
CA GLU A 365 3.18 22.11 -19.37
C GLU A 365 3.89 21.69 -20.67
N ASP A 366 4.87 22.47 -21.12
CA ASP A 366 5.73 22.18 -22.27
C ASP A 366 7.00 21.37 -21.90
N PHE A 367 6.94 20.66 -20.77
CA PHE A 367 7.95 19.70 -20.30
C PHE A 367 9.35 20.28 -20.03
N ARG A 368 9.45 21.57 -19.73
CA ARG A 368 10.72 22.20 -19.30
C ARG A 368 10.88 22.14 -17.79
N PRO A 369 12.04 21.71 -17.27
CA PRO A 369 12.35 21.91 -15.86
C PRO A 369 12.68 23.39 -15.64
N VAL A 370 11.85 24.08 -14.87
CA VAL A 370 12.07 25.46 -14.46
C VAL A 370 12.23 25.52 -12.95
N LEU A 371 12.97 26.53 -12.49
CA LEU A 371 13.05 26.81 -11.07
C LEU A 371 11.66 27.14 -10.54
N ASN A 372 11.26 26.51 -9.44
CA ASN A 372 9.98 26.75 -8.80
C ASN A 372 9.89 28.25 -8.41
N PRO A 373 8.80 28.96 -8.76
CA PRO A 373 8.63 30.38 -8.39
C PRO A 373 8.80 30.65 -6.89
N LEU A 374 8.50 29.66 -6.05
CA LEU A 374 8.67 29.74 -4.60
C LEU A 374 10.15 29.83 -4.15
N CYS A 375 11.11 29.53 -5.03
CA CYS A 375 12.54 29.76 -4.80
C CYS A 375 12.96 31.22 -5.01
N ASN A 376 12.04 32.12 -5.38
CA ASN A 376 12.30 33.56 -5.59
C ASN A 376 13.44 33.84 -6.59
N GLY A 377 13.52 33.05 -7.66
CA GLY A 377 14.48 33.25 -8.75
C GLY A 377 15.92 32.79 -8.47
N VAL A 378 16.21 32.23 -7.29
CA VAL A 378 17.56 31.75 -6.93
C VAL A 378 17.51 30.27 -6.57
N ALA A 379 18.27 29.44 -7.30
CA ALA A 379 18.35 28.01 -7.02
C ALA A 379 19.15 27.72 -5.73
N PRO A 380 18.71 26.75 -4.90
CA PRO A 380 19.47 26.29 -3.74
C PRO A 380 20.88 25.80 -4.10
N ILE A 381 21.87 26.12 -3.27
CA ILE A 381 23.24 25.61 -3.41
C ILE A 381 23.37 24.27 -2.68
N ILE A 382 23.69 23.19 -3.41
CA ILE A 382 23.81 21.83 -2.84
C ILE A 382 25.27 21.39 -2.82
N ASP A 383 25.76 21.01 -1.64
CA ASP A 383 27.11 20.49 -1.38
C ASP A 383 27.04 19.14 -0.65
N LEU A 384 26.90 18.05 -1.40
CA LEU A 384 26.97 16.69 -0.84
C LEU A 384 28.41 16.21 -0.73
N ASP A 385 28.67 15.36 0.26
CA ASP A 385 29.96 14.71 0.45
C ASP A 385 30.38 13.92 -0.80
N SER A 386 31.34 14.48 -1.53
CA SER A 386 31.82 13.91 -2.79
C SER A 386 32.39 12.51 -2.67
N LYS A 387 32.75 12.02 -1.47
CA LYS A 387 33.20 10.64 -1.28
C LYS A 387 32.02 9.67 -1.09
N LYS A 388 30.90 10.14 -0.54
CA LYS A 388 29.73 9.32 -0.22
C LYS A 388 28.66 9.36 -1.30
N TYR A 389 28.52 10.47 -2.03
CA TYR A 389 27.45 10.69 -3.02
C TYR A 389 27.98 10.91 -4.44
N LYS A 390 29.18 10.44 -4.76
CA LYS A 390 29.72 10.53 -6.13
C LYS A 390 28.87 9.77 -7.15
N LEU A 391 28.38 8.60 -6.74
CA LEU A 391 27.65 7.66 -7.60
C LEU A 391 26.15 7.88 -7.49
N VAL A 392 25.42 7.74 -8.59
CA VAL A 392 23.96 7.81 -8.64
C VAL A 392 23.35 6.80 -7.70
N GLY A 393 23.85 5.55 -7.67
CA GLY A 393 23.34 4.52 -6.76
C GLY A 393 23.35 4.95 -5.28
N SER A 394 24.37 5.70 -4.85
CA SER A 394 24.44 6.24 -3.48
C SER A 394 23.42 7.36 -3.25
N LEU A 395 23.13 8.18 -4.28
CA LEU A 395 22.06 9.18 -4.21
C LEU A 395 20.66 8.53 -4.26
N GLU A 396 20.47 7.47 -5.05
CA GLU A 396 19.23 6.68 -5.06
C GLU A 396 18.97 6.07 -3.68
N GLU A 397 20.00 5.47 -3.07
CA GLU A 397 19.91 4.94 -1.71
C GLU A 397 19.57 6.04 -0.69
N ALA A 398 20.15 7.23 -0.85
CA ALA A 398 19.90 8.38 0.00
C ALA A 398 18.51 8.98 -0.15
N THR A 399 17.87 8.79 -1.30
CA THR A 399 16.55 9.36 -1.65
C THR A 399 15.50 8.30 -1.93
N ALA A 400 15.74 7.04 -1.53
CA ALA A 400 14.83 5.92 -1.73
C ALA A 400 13.43 6.16 -1.11
N ASN A 401 13.38 6.96 -0.03
CA ASN A 401 12.15 7.40 0.62
C ASN A 401 11.58 8.71 0.03
N GLY A 402 12.05 9.09 -1.16
CA GLY A 402 11.75 10.31 -1.90
C GLY A 402 12.73 11.46 -1.63
N CYS A 403 12.77 12.42 -2.56
CA CYS A 403 13.62 13.59 -2.45
C CYS A 403 13.12 14.56 -1.37
N PRO A 404 14.02 15.23 -0.63
CA PRO A 404 13.66 16.26 0.33
C PRO A 404 13.09 17.50 -0.38
N SER A 405 12.29 18.27 0.36
CA SER A 405 11.87 19.60 -0.07
C SER A 405 13.03 20.58 0.07
N LEU A 406 13.38 21.23 -1.05
CA LEU A 406 14.43 22.23 -1.20
C LEU A 406 13.89 23.60 -1.64
N VAL A 407 12.59 23.73 -1.90
CA VAL A 407 11.98 24.97 -2.41
C VAL A 407 12.26 26.21 -1.56
N ALA A 408 12.39 26.06 -0.24
CA ALA A 408 12.69 27.12 0.72
C ALA A 408 14.16 27.11 1.19
N CYS A 409 15.01 26.25 0.61
CA CYS A 409 16.42 26.11 0.96
C CYS A 409 17.26 27.15 0.20
N LYS A 410 18.22 27.77 0.88
CA LYS A 410 19.26 28.63 0.26
C LYS A 410 20.54 27.84 0.01
N ARG A 411 20.95 27.03 0.99
CA ARG A 411 22.14 26.18 0.91
C ARG A 411 21.93 24.92 1.74
N LEU A 412 22.27 23.76 1.18
CA LEU A 412 22.34 22.48 1.88
C LEU A 412 23.76 21.91 1.76
N LYS A 413 24.42 21.70 2.90
CA LYS A 413 25.70 20.99 2.98
C LYS A 413 25.54 19.68 3.74
N VAL A 414 26.05 18.58 3.20
CA VAL A 414 25.94 17.25 3.83
C VAL A 414 27.31 16.60 3.85
N LYS A 415 27.81 16.26 5.04
CA LYS A 415 29.06 15.54 5.27
C LYS A 415 28.77 14.18 5.90
N GLY A 416 29.31 13.10 5.34
CA GLY A 416 29.01 11.72 5.76
C GLY A 416 27.73 11.14 5.12
N THR A 417 27.40 9.90 5.49
CA THR A 417 26.27 9.17 4.90
C THR A 417 24.95 9.53 5.59
N ILE A 418 24.12 10.31 4.90
CA ILE A 418 22.78 10.76 5.30
C ILE A 418 21.71 10.31 4.30
N ARG A 419 20.54 9.93 4.81
CA ARG A 419 19.34 9.61 4.03
C ARG A 419 18.24 10.64 4.28
N PHE A 420 17.44 10.89 3.25
CA PHE A 420 16.35 11.86 3.22
C PHE A 420 15.05 11.18 2.79
N GLY A 421 13.92 11.82 3.05
CA GLY A 421 12.61 11.38 2.54
C GLY A 421 11.73 12.56 2.14
N ARG A 422 10.56 12.26 1.57
CA ARG A 422 9.59 13.29 1.12
C ARG A 422 9.16 14.25 2.22
N SER A 423 9.20 13.81 3.49
CA SER A 423 8.83 14.63 4.65
C SER A 423 9.98 15.49 5.18
N THR A 424 11.20 15.32 4.67
CA THR A 424 12.36 16.14 5.04
C THR A 424 12.27 17.45 4.28
N ARG A 425 12.30 18.58 5.00
CA ARG A 425 12.22 19.93 4.41
C ARG A 425 13.39 20.77 4.90
N PHE A 426 14.16 21.34 3.97
CA PHE A 426 15.26 22.24 4.28
C PHE A 426 14.87 23.69 4.04
N VAL A 427 15.11 24.56 5.02
CA VAL A 427 14.76 25.98 4.96
C VAL A 427 16.00 26.83 5.29
N GLY A 428 16.32 27.80 4.43
CA GLY A 428 17.46 28.68 4.64
C GLY A 428 18.82 27.98 4.44
N ASN A 429 19.80 28.26 5.31
CA ASN A 429 21.13 27.63 5.23
C ASN A 429 21.23 26.45 6.21
N VAL A 430 21.45 25.23 5.71
CA VAL A 430 21.52 24.01 6.52
C VAL A 430 22.83 23.26 6.25
N SER A 431 23.51 22.84 7.31
CA SER A 431 24.62 21.88 7.23
C SER A 431 24.33 20.66 8.08
N ILE A 432 24.57 19.46 7.56
CA ILE A 432 24.41 18.19 8.29
C ILE A 432 25.76 17.47 8.30
N THR A 433 26.19 17.03 9.48
CA THR A 433 27.41 16.23 9.65
C THR A 433 27.07 14.88 10.28
N ASN A 434 27.57 13.81 9.66
CA ASN A 434 27.64 12.48 10.23
C ASN A 434 29.08 11.98 10.11
N SER A 435 29.77 11.90 11.24
CA SER A 435 31.14 11.41 11.34
C SER A 435 31.20 9.91 11.65
N SER A 436 30.07 9.23 11.81
CA SER A 436 30.01 7.78 12.02
C SER A 436 30.05 7.01 10.70
N ASP A 437 30.38 5.72 10.77
CA ASP A 437 30.36 4.83 9.60
C ASP A 437 28.94 4.38 9.22
N GLU A 438 27.95 4.58 10.10
CA GLU A 438 26.56 4.24 9.85
C GLU A 438 25.82 5.35 9.10
N SER A 439 24.89 4.98 8.22
CA SER A 439 23.98 5.96 7.61
C SER A 439 23.00 6.52 8.65
N LYS A 440 22.79 7.84 8.65
CA LYS A 440 21.79 8.50 9.51
C LYS A 440 20.63 9.03 8.67
N TYR A 441 19.42 9.07 9.23
CA TYR A 441 18.25 9.61 8.54
C TYR A 441 17.79 10.89 9.21
N VAL A 442 17.42 11.89 8.41
CA VAL A 442 17.01 13.19 8.94
C VAL A 442 15.62 13.53 8.41
N SER A 443 14.68 13.79 9.31
CA SER A 443 13.25 13.97 9.01
C SER A 443 12.71 15.27 9.56
N GLY A 444 11.57 15.73 9.02
CA GLY A 444 10.92 16.97 9.44
C GLY A 444 11.54 18.22 8.80
N THR A 445 11.18 19.38 9.33
CA THR A 445 11.71 20.67 8.84
C THR A 445 12.98 21.04 9.60
N ILE A 446 14.06 21.28 8.85
CA ILE A 446 15.33 21.77 9.37
C ILE A 446 15.57 23.16 8.80
N GLU A 447 15.70 24.13 9.70
CA GLU A 447 15.76 25.53 9.34
C GLU A 447 17.00 26.20 9.92
N ASN A 448 17.80 26.85 9.07
CA ASN A 448 18.93 27.71 9.45
C ASN A 448 19.87 27.12 10.52
N THR A 449 20.25 25.84 10.40
CA THR A 449 20.95 25.10 11.46
C THR A 449 22.11 24.27 10.92
N ASP A 450 23.18 24.17 11.72
CA ASP A 450 24.24 23.17 11.58
C ASP A 450 23.95 22.00 12.54
N LEU A 451 23.61 20.83 11.99
CA LEU A 451 23.19 19.64 12.72
C LEU A 451 24.28 18.56 12.66
N ASP A 452 24.77 18.10 13.81
CA ASP A 452 25.65 16.94 13.92
C ASP A 452 24.86 15.74 14.45
N VAL A 453 24.63 14.74 13.59
CA VAL A 453 23.87 13.52 13.88
C VAL A 453 24.78 12.32 14.16
N SER A 454 26.08 12.55 14.37
CA SER A 454 27.08 11.48 14.53
C SER A 454 26.79 10.57 15.72
N ALA A 455 26.23 11.14 16.80
CA ALA A 455 25.91 10.43 18.03
C ALA A 455 24.49 9.85 18.06
N ASP A 456 23.66 10.16 17.05
CA ASP A 456 22.29 9.66 16.98
C ASP A 456 22.32 8.15 16.81
N THR A 457 21.49 7.43 17.57
CA THR A 457 21.28 5.99 17.38
C THR A 457 20.88 5.76 15.94
N GLY A 458 21.70 5.00 15.19
CA GLY A 458 21.37 4.63 13.83
C GLY A 458 20.00 3.95 13.80
N LEU A 459 19.19 4.25 12.80
CA LEU A 459 17.98 3.47 12.59
C LEU A 459 18.41 1.99 12.39
N GLY A 460 17.75 1.04 13.02
CA GLY A 460 18.01 -0.39 12.83
C GLY A 460 17.52 -0.90 11.47
N LEU A 461 18.01 -2.06 11.04
CA LEU A 461 17.76 -2.63 9.71
C LEU A 461 16.35 -3.25 9.54
N LEU A 462 15.40 -3.00 10.45
CA LEU A 462 14.13 -3.76 10.57
C LEU A 462 14.35 -5.27 10.30
N LYS A 463 15.47 -5.81 10.79
CA LYS A 463 15.93 -7.15 10.43
C LYS A 463 15.16 -8.18 11.25
N PRO A 464 14.56 -9.19 10.60
CA PRO A 464 14.02 -10.34 11.31
C PRO A 464 15.14 -11.02 12.12
N THR A 465 14.94 -11.19 13.41
CA THR A 465 15.74 -12.09 14.24
C THR A 465 15.01 -13.43 14.36
N LEU A 466 15.77 -14.51 14.44
CA LEU A 466 15.25 -15.84 14.73
C LEU A 466 15.44 -16.13 16.21
N VAL A 467 14.33 -16.30 16.92
CA VAL A 467 14.33 -16.67 18.34
C VAL A 467 14.07 -18.16 18.44
N ARG A 468 14.93 -18.88 19.18
CA ARG A 468 14.72 -20.31 19.46
C ARG A 468 13.59 -20.48 20.45
N THR A 469 12.75 -21.47 20.19
CA THR A 469 11.60 -21.84 21.03
C THR A 469 11.43 -23.35 21.03
N ALA A 470 10.55 -23.86 21.89
CA ALA A 470 10.13 -25.25 21.90
C ALA A 470 8.59 -25.34 21.77
N PRO A 471 8.05 -26.46 21.26
CA PRO A 471 6.61 -26.68 21.22
C PRO A 471 5.97 -26.57 22.61
N ILE A 472 4.81 -25.91 22.68
CA ILE A 472 4.02 -25.81 23.91
C ILE A 472 2.71 -26.59 23.69
N ALA A 473 2.44 -27.54 24.57
CA ALA A 473 1.27 -28.40 24.44
C ALA A 473 -0.04 -27.59 24.58
N GLY A 474 -1.08 -28.03 23.87
CA GLY A 474 -2.43 -27.48 24.05
C GLY A 474 -2.78 -26.24 23.24
N GLN A 475 -1.92 -25.79 22.32
CA GLN A 475 -2.19 -24.70 21.36
C GLN A 475 -3.03 -25.15 20.15
N LYS A 476 -4.10 -25.91 20.40
CA LYS A 476 -5.05 -26.34 19.36
C LYS A 476 -6.15 -25.28 19.21
N PRO A 477 -6.28 -24.60 18.04
CA PRO A 477 -7.43 -23.72 17.80
C PRO A 477 -8.73 -24.52 17.86
N GLY A 478 -9.75 -23.98 18.54
CA GLY A 478 -11.11 -24.49 18.46
C GLY A 478 -11.83 -24.01 17.19
N THR A 479 -13.15 -24.18 17.14
CA THR A 479 -13.99 -23.70 16.02
C THR A 479 -13.96 -22.18 15.83
N SER A 480 -13.50 -21.44 16.84
CA SER A 480 -13.51 -19.98 16.88
C SER A 480 -12.22 -19.43 17.49
N GLY A 481 -11.08 -19.97 17.07
CA GLY A 481 -9.73 -19.57 17.52
C GLY A 481 -9.23 -20.31 18.76
N LEU A 482 -8.02 -19.95 19.20
CA LEU A 482 -7.41 -20.45 20.43
C LEU A 482 -7.89 -19.59 21.62
N ARG A 483 -8.33 -20.23 22.71
CA ARG A 483 -8.74 -19.57 23.96
C ARG A 483 -8.11 -20.29 25.14
N LYS A 484 -7.48 -19.52 26.03
CA LYS A 484 -6.77 -20.00 27.22
C LYS A 484 -6.78 -18.93 28.30
N LYS A 485 -6.31 -19.30 29.48
CA LYS A 485 -6.10 -18.31 30.54
C LYS A 485 -5.09 -17.26 30.09
N THR A 486 -5.35 -16.00 30.41
CA THR A 486 -4.51 -14.85 30.04
C THR A 486 -3.06 -15.08 30.48
N LYS A 487 -2.85 -15.59 31.70
CA LYS A 487 -1.52 -15.95 32.22
C LYS A 487 -0.75 -16.94 31.35
N GLU A 488 -1.45 -17.85 30.66
CA GLU A 488 -0.83 -18.80 29.74
C GLU A 488 -0.31 -18.08 28.50
N PHE A 489 -1.09 -17.15 27.94
CA PHE A 489 -0.65 -16.32 26.81
C PHE A 489 0.51 -15.37 27.14
N MET A 490 0.55 -14.87 28.37
CA MET A 490 1.63 -14.03 28.88
C MET A 490 2.91 -14.81 29.22
N SER A 491 2.85 -16.15 29.26
CA SER A 491 4.03 -16.96 29.47
C SER A 491 4.98 -16.87 28.27
N GLU A 492 6.27 -17.05 28.52
CA GLU A 492 7.31 -16.89 27.52
C GLU A 492 7.01 -17.70 26.25
N ASN A 493 7.11 -17.05 25.10
CA ASN A 493 6.93 -17.64 23.77
C ASN A 493 5.52 -18.19 23.45
N TYR A 494 4.54 -18.16 24.36
CA TYR A 494 3.22 -18.76 24.09
C TYR A 494 2.49 -18.10 22.93
N LEU A 495 2.27 -16.78 23.03
CA LEU A 495 1.65 -16.00 21.95
C LEU A 495 2.49 -16.10 20.66
N SER A 496 3.80 -15.91 20.76
CA SER A 496 4.71 -15.90 19.61
C SER A 496 4.70 -17.23 18.84
N ASN A 497 4.70 -18.36 19.55
CA ASN A 497 4.63 -19.69 18.93
C ASN A 497 3.35 -19.85 18.12
N PHE A 498 2.21 -19.40 18.66
CA PHE A 498 0.93 -19.49 17.97
C PHE A 498 0.89 -18.58 16.74
N VAL A 499 1.30 -17.31 16.89
CA VAL A 499 1.31 -16.32 15.81
C VAL A 499 2.22 -16.77 14.66
N GLN A 500 3.42 -17.26 14.96
CA GLN A 500 4.32 -17.81 13.93
C GLN A 500 3.70 -19.03 13.24
N SER A 501 3.06 -19.93 14.00
CA SER A 501 2.43 -21.14 13.45
C SER A 501 1.29 -20.79 12.47
N VAL A 502 0.55 -19.71 12.74
CA VAL A 502 -0.46 -19.16 11.82
C VAL A 502 0.21 -18.58 10.57
N PHE A 503 1.26 -17.77 10.69
CA PHE A 503 1.99 -17.25 9.53
C PHE A 503 2.54 -18.38 8.65
N ASP A 504 3.15 -19.40 9.25
CA ASP A 504 3.70 -20.56 8.53
C ASP A 504 2.60 -21.30 7.76
N ALA A 505 1.42 -21.49 8.38
CA ALA A 505 0.28 -22.13 7.73
C ALA A 505 -0.30 -21.29 6.59
N VAL A 506 -0.42 -19.98 6.78
CA VAL A 506 -0.95 -19.03 5.77
C VAL A 506 -0.02 -18.92 4.56
N ILE A 507 1.29 -18.82 4.80
CA ILE A 507 2.31 -18.78 3.73
C ILE A 507 2.33 -20.12 2.99
N ALA A 508 2.28 -21.25 3.71
CA ALA A 508 2.24 -22.57 3.09
C ALA A 508 0.96 -22.80 2.25
N ALA A 509 -0.15 -22.15 2.60
CA ALA A 509 -1.39 -22.15 1.82
C ALA A 509 -1.34 -21.27 0.55
N GLY A 510 -0.22 -20.58 0.30
CA GLY A 510 0.02 -19.79 -0.92
C GLY A 510 -0.24 -18.29 -0.80
N THR A 511 -0.53 -17.78 0.40
CA THR A 511 -0.75 -16.35 0.62
C THR A 511 0.58 -15.60 0.62
N ASN A 512 0.74 -14.64 -0.29
CA ASN A 512 1.87 -13.71 -0.26
C ASN A 512 1.63 -12.60 0.76
N VAL A 513 2.12 -12.78 1.99
CA VAL A 513 1.93 -11.83 3.10
C VAL A 513 2.65 -10.49 2.90
N SER A 514 3.52 -10.37 1.89
CA SER A 514 4.17 -9.10 1.53
C SER A 514 3.32 -8.23 0.60
N GLU A 515 2.24 -8.79 0.06
CA GLU A 515 1.23 -8.11 -0.75
C GLU A 515 -0.07 -7.99 0.05
N GLY A 516 -0.72 -6.83 -0.01
CA GLY A 516 -1.94 -6.56 0.75
C GLY A 516 -1.70 -6.12 2.21
N THR A 517 -2.71 -6.34 3.06
CA THR A 517 -2.77 -5.81 4.43
C THR A 517 -3.06 -6.88 5.48
N LEU A 518 -2.31 -6.91 6.58
CA LEU A 518 -2.70 -7.67 7.77
C LEU A 518 -3.56 -6.81 8.68
N MET A 519 -4.76 -7.24 8.99
CA MET A 519 -5.60 -6.53 9.96
C MET A 519 -5.40 -7.11 11.37
N ILE A 520 -5.42 -6.26 12.39
CA ILE A 520 -5.41 -6.67 13.80
C ILE A 520 -6.53 -5.91 14.51
N GLY A 521 -7.47 -6.66 15.06
CA GLY A 521 -8.59 -6.13 15.83
C GLY A 521 -8.79 -6.91 17.12
N GLY A 522 -9.62 -6.41 18.02
CA GLY A 522 -9.92 -7.11 19.25
C GLY A 522 -11.03 -6.45 20.03
N ASP A 523 -11.46 -7.11 21.10
CA ASP A 523 -12.58 -6.66 21.93
C ASP A 523 -12.19 -5.72 23.09
N GLY A 524 -10.90 -5.45 23.24
CA GLY A 524 -10.35 -4.59 24.27
C GLY A 524 -10.02 -5.29 25.58
N ARG A 525 -10.16 -6.62 25.66
CA ARG A 525 -9.80 -7.38 26.86
C ARG A 525 -8.33 -7.20 27.24
N TYR A 526 -8.02 -7.47 28.50
CA TYR A 526 -6.68 -7.40 29.04
C TYR A 526 -5.68 -8.20 28.17
N PHE A 527 -4.47 -7.65 28.00
CA PHE A 527 -3.39 -8.14 27.12
C PHE A 527 -3.56 -7.85 25.62
N ASN A 528 -4.70 -7.32 25.14
CA ASN A 528 -4.86 -6.99 23.72
C ASN A 528 -3.82 -5.96 23.24
N THR A 529 -3.60 -4.88 24.00
CA THR A 529 -2.66 -3.81 23.63
C THR A 529 -1.25 -4.34 23.43
N GLU A 530 -0.77 -5.18 24.33
CA GLU A 530 0.54 -5.82 24.28
C GLU A 530 0.63 -6.83 23.13
N ALA A 531 -0.39 -7.67 22.97
CA ALA A 531 -0.45 -8.66 21.90
C ALA A 531 -0.44 -8.02 20.51
N ILE A 532 -1.10 -6.87 20.31
CA ILE A 532 -1.06 -6.10 19.05
C ILE A 532 0.39 -5.73 18.70
N GLN A 533 1.15 -5.19 19.65
CA GLN A 533 2.54 -4.78 19.39
C GLN A 533 3.43 -5.98 19.03
N ILE A 534 3.25 -7.11 19.74
CA ILE A 534 3.97 -8.36 19.44
C ILE A 534 3.64 -8.85 18.03
N ILE A 535 2.36 -8.88 17.66
CA ILE A 535 1.92 -9.35 16.33
C ILE A 535 2.42 -8.43 15.23
N ILE A 536 2.47 -7.11 15.42
CA ILE A 536 3.06 -6.17 14.45
C ILE A 536 4.54 -6.52 14.23
N LYS A 537 5.33 -6.62 15.30
CA LYS A 537 6.76 -6.96 15.23
C LYS A 537 7.00 -8.31 14.52
N MET A 538 6.17 -9.30 14.80
CA MET A 538 6.25 -10.61 14.15
C MET A 538 5.78 -10.59 12.70
N GLY A 539 4.74 -9.81 12.39
CA GLY A 539 4.25 -9.63 11.03
C GLY A 539 5.31 -8.99 10.14
N VAL A 540 5.97 -7.93 10.62
CA VAL A 540 7.10 -7.29 9.93
C VAL A 540 8.20 -8.30 9.67
N ALA A 541 8.57 -9.10 10.67
CA ALA A 541 9.59 -10.13 10.54
C ALA A 541 9.22 -11.27 9.56
N ASN A 542 7.92 -11.50 9.35
CA ASN A 542 7.39 -12.45 8.37
C ASN A 542 7.14 -11.82 6.98
N GLY A 543 7.41 -10.53 6.81
CA GLY A 543 7.37 -9.85 5.51
C GLY A 543 6.14 -8.97 5.26
N VAL A 544 5.28 -8.77 6.26
CA VAL A 544 4.10 -7.89 6.15
C VAL A 544 4.53 -6.44 6.02
N LYS A 545 4.04 -5.75 4.99
CA LYS A 545 4.37 -4.35 4.69
C LYS A 545 3.26 -3.36 5.05
N ARG A 546 2.05 -3.84 5.35
CA ARG A 546 0.91 -2.99 5.68
C ARG A 546 0.04 -3.61 6.75
N PHE A 547 -0.39 -2.78 7.71
CA PHE A 547 -1.27 -3.17 8.79
C PHE A 547 -2.48 -2.24 8.89
N TRP A 548 -3.64 -2.82 9.22
CA TRP A 548 -4.83 -2.08 9.68
C TRP A 548 -5.13 -2.42 11.12
N ILE A 549 -5.19 -1.42 11.99
CA ILE A 549 -5.43 -1.59 13.42
C ILE A 549 -6.65 -0.76 13.80
N GLY A 550 -7.58 -1.31 14.59
CA GLY A 550 -8.68 -0.51 15.13
C GLY A 550 -8.18 0.57 16.07
N GLU A 551 -8.84 1.72 16.12
CA GLU A 551 -8.60 2.73 17.15
C GLU A 551 -8.71 2.10 18.56
N ASN A 552 -7.72 2.35 19.40
CA ASN A 552 -7.52 1.70 20.70
C ASN A 552 -7.38 0.16 20.64
N GLY A 553 -7.08 -0.40 19.46
CA GLY A 553 -7.11 -1.85 19.21
C GLY A 553 -8.53 -2.43 19.11
N LEU A 554 -9.57 -1.59 19.13
CA LEU A 554 -10.97 -2.01 19.19
C LEU A 554 -11.54 -2.19 17.79
N LEU A 555 -11.96 -3.41 17.47
CA LEU A 555 -12.73 -3.76 16.29
C LEU A 555 -13.59 -4.98 16.64
N SER A 556 -14.90 -4.86 16.54
CA SER A 556 -15.80 -6.00 16.71
C SER A 556 -15.51 -7.07 15.65
N THR A 557 -15.77 -8.33 15.98
CA THR A 557 -15.62 -9.45 15.03
C THR A 557 -16.38 -9.22 13.70
N PRO A 558 -17.66 -8.77 13.69
CA PRO A 558 -18.32 -8.38 12.44
C PRO A 558 -17.67 -7.19 11.74
N ALA A 559 -17.14 -6.21 12.47
CA ALA A 559 -16.46 -5.07 11.86
C ALA A 559 -15.11 -5.43 11.22
N VAL A 560 -14.38 -6.40 11.77
CA VAL A 560 -13.21 -7.00 11.11
C VAL A 560 -13.63 -7.60 9.77
N SER A 561 -14.69 -8.42 9.78
CA SER A 561 -15.20 -9.07 8.57
C SER A 561 -15.65 -8.04 7.51
N ALA A 562 -16.42 -7.03 7.92
CA ALA A 562 -16.85 -5.94 7.05
C ALA A 562 -15.65 -5.16 6.47
N THR A 563 -14.65 -4.85 7.29
CA THR A 563 -13.48 -4.09 6.84
C THR A 563 -12.63 -4.86 5.85
N ILE A 564 -12.40 -6.16 6.06
CA ILE A 564 -11.67 -7.01 5.09
C ILE A 564 -12.35 -6.98 3.71
N ARG A 565 -13.69 -7.00 3.70
CA ARG A 565 -14.50 -7.13 2.49
C ARG A 565 -14.69 -5.80 1.75
N GLU A 566 -14.89 -4.72 2.50
CA GLU A 566 -15.34 -3.44 1.95
C GLU A 566 -14.23 -2.37 1.87
N ARG A 567 -13.14 -2.47 2.64
CA ARG A 567 -12.12 -1.40 2.72
C ARG A 567 -11.08 -1.49 1.60
N GLY A 568 -10.79 -0.32 1.02
CA GLY A 568 -9.59 -0.03 0.25
C GLY A 568 -9.67 -0.41 -1.24
N PRO A 569 -8.81 0.19 -2.09
CA PRO A 569 -8.68 -0.24 -3.49
C PRO A 569 -8.11 -1.67 -3.55
N VAL A 570 -8.36 -2.39 -4.65
CA VAL A 570 -8.02 -3.83 -4.82
C VAL A 570 -6.59 -4.19 -4.40
N TRP A 571 -5.63 -3.28 -4.60
CA TRP A 571 -4.21 -3.47 -4.27
C TRP A 571 -3.85 -3.29 -2.78
N GLN A 572 -4.78 -2.85 -1.93
CA GLN A 572 -4.63 -2.76 -0.47
C GLN A 572 -5.46 -3.80 0.29
N LYS A 573 -6.10 -4.74 -0.41
CA LYS A 573 -6.99 -5.74 0.21
C LYS A 573 -6.29 -6.48 1.35
N SER A 574 -7.06 -6.77 2.39
CA SER A 574 -6.55 -7.56 3.50
C SER A 574 -6.45 -9.03 3.10
N PHE A 575 -5.30 -9.65 3.36
CA PHE A 575 -5.13 -11.09 3.15
C PHE A 575 -5.66 -11.92 4.34
N GLY A 576 -5.93 -11.27 5.47
CA GLY A 576 -6.49 -11.87 6.67
C GLY A 576 -6.31 -10.98 7.90
N ALA A 577 -6.84 -11.44 9.03
CA ALA A 577 -6.83 -10.70 10.27
C ALA A 577 -6.57 -11.57 11.49
N PHE A 578 -5.77 -11.07 12.44
CA PHE A 578 -5.79 -11.57 13.81
C PHE A 578 -6.88 -10.83 14.60
N ILE A 579 -7.76 -11.60 15.24
CA ILE A 579 -8.82 -11.05 16.10
C ILE A 579 -8.55 -11.48 17.54
N LEU A 580 -8.19 -10.51 18.38
CA LEU A 580 -7.82 -10.68 19.78
C LEU A 580 -9.06 -10.64 20.65
N THR A 581 -9.67 -11.81 20.79
CA THR A 581 -10.91 -12.01 21.52
C THR A 581 -11.09 -13.49 21.89
N ALA A 582 -11.66 -13.72 23.08
CA ALA A 582 -12.24 -15.00 23.47
C ALA A 582 -13.78 -14.95 23.48
N SER A 583 -14.38 -14.04 22.68
CA SER A 583 -15.81 -13.79 22.55
C SER A 583 -16.44 -13.53 23.93
N HIS A 584 -17.51 -14.23 24.26
CA HIS A 584 -18.23 -14.09 25.51
C HIS A 584 -17.42 -14.40 26.78
N ASN A 585 -16.33 -15.19 26.72
CA ASN A 585 -15.56 -15.58 27.91
C ASN A 585 -15.09 -14.35 28.73
N PRO A 586 -15.01 -14.45 30.08
CA PRO A 586 -14.60 -13.33 30.93
C PRO A 586 -13.20 -12.81 30.56
N GLY A 587 -12.98 -11.51 30.77
CA GLY A 587 -11.73 -10.82 30.53
C GLY A 587 -10.99 -10.50 31.82
N GLY A 588 -9.71 -10.19 31.72
CA GLY A 588 -8.86 -9.81 32.84
C GLY A 588 -7.63 -10.70 33.01
N PRO A 589 -6.75 -10.34 33.96
CA PRO A 589 -5.45 -11.01 34.13
C PRO A 589 -5.57 -12.48 34.60
N GLU A 590 -6.63 -12.82 35.34
CA GLU A 590 -6.89 -14.19 35.83
C GLU A 590 -7.88 -14.98 34.95
N GLU A 591 -8.45 -14.31 33.95
CA GLU A 591 -9.50 -14.87 33.10
C GLU A 591 -8.94 -15.28 31.74
N ASP A 592 -9.71 -15.12 30.66
CA ASP A 592 -9.39 -15.72 29.37
C ASP A 592 -8.93 -14.68 28.34
N PHE A 593 -7.88 -15.04 27.61
CA PHE A 593 -7.45 -14.38 26.39
C PHE A 593 -7.71 -15.30 25.19
N GLY A 594 -7.94 -14.72 24.03
CA GLY A 594 -8.17 -15.48 22.81
C GLY A 594 -7.59 -14.81 21.58
N ILE A 595 -7.24 -15.65 20.60
CA ILE A 595 -6.74 -15.21 19.31
C ILE A 595 -7.37 -16.06 18.20
N LYS A 596 -8.06 -15.40 17.28
CA LYS A 596 -8.66 -15.97 16.08
C LYS A 596 -7.87 -15.51 14.85
N TYR A 597 -7.98 -16.26 13.76
CA TYR A 597 -7.51 -15.82 12.45
C TYR A 597 -8.64 -15.90 11.42
N ASN A 598 -8.92 -14.78 10.75
CA ASN A 598 -9.86 -14.71 9.63
C ASN A 598 -9.08 -14.54 8.32
N THR A 599 -9.62 -15.06 7.22
CA THR A 599 -8.98 -15.01 5.89
C THR A 599 -9.51 -13.87 5.04
N GLN A 600 -8.98 -13.73 3.82
CA GLN A 600 -9.34 -12.69 2.85
C GLN A 600 -10.84 -12.60 2.46
N ASN A 601 -11.66 -13.63 2.73
CA ASN A 601 -13.12 -13.54 2.52
C ASN A 601 -13.85 -12.82 3.68
N GLY A 602 -13.12 -12.51 4.75
CA GLY A 602 -13.61 -11.91 5.99
C GLY A 602 -14.04 -12.91 7.07
N GLY A 603 -14.00 -14.22 6.79
CA GLY A 603 -14.52 -15.26 7.68
C GLY A 603 -13.45 -16.03 8.44
N PRO A 604 -13.83 -16.83 9.45
CA PRO A 604 -12.92 -17.69 10.19
C PRO A 604 -12.09 -18.58 9.27
N ALA A 605 -10.84 -18.83 9.65
CA ALA A 605 -9.98 -19.74 8.93
C ALA A 605 -10.61 -21.13 8.72
N PRO A 606 -10.50 -21.70 7.50
CA PRO A 606 -11.01 -23.03 7.21
C PRO A 606 -10.23 -24.11 7.96
N GLU A 607 -10.82 -25.29 8.07
CA GLU A 607 -10.31 -26.39 8.91
C GLU A 607 -8.90 -26.84 8.50
N TYR A 608 -8.61 -26.93 7.20
CA TYR A 608 -7.27 -27.31 6.74
C TYR A 608 -6.19 -26.34 7.22
N LEU A 609 -6.49 -25.04 7.32
CA LEU A 609 -5.55 -24.02 7.76
C LEU A 609 -5.34 -24.09 9.28
N MET A 610 -6.40 -24.40 10.03
CA MET A 610 -6.34 -24.56 11.48
C MET A 610 -5.61 -25.85 11.90
N GLU A 611 -5.81 -26.96 11.18
CA GLU A 611 -5.05 -28.19 11.38
C GLU A 611 -3.57 -28.01 11.02
N ALA A 612 -3.26 -27.27 9.94
CA ALA A 612 -1.88 -26.89 9.61
C ALA A 612 -1.24 -26.01 10.71
N THR A 613 -1.98 -25.03 11.23
CA THR A 613 -1.55 -24.20 12.35
C THR A 613 -1.25 -25.05 13.58
N TYR A 614 -2.14 -25.98 13.93
CA TYR A 614 -1.92 -26.88 15.06
C TYR A 614 -0.73 -27.80 14.85
N ALA A 615 -0.56 -28.37 13.66
CA ALA A 615 0.62 -29.18 13.34
C ALA A 615 1.90 -28.38 13.57
N ASN A 616 1.95 -27.12 13.11
CA ASN A 616 3.09 -26.22 13.30
C ASN A 616 3.40 -25.97 14.79
N THR A 617 2.38 -25.73 15.64
CA THR A 617 2.62 -25.48 17.08
C THR A 617 3.25 -26.68 17.79
N THR A 618 2.97 -27.91 17.33
CA THR A 618 3.54 -29.13 17.93
C THR A 618 4.99 -29.42 17.51
N CYS A 619 5.51 -28.77 16.46
CA CYS A 619 6.85 -29.01 15.95
C CYS A 619 7.74 -27.76 15.83
N ILE A 620 7.24 -26.58 16.21
CA ILE A 620 7.95 -25.30 16.12
C ILE A 620 9.29 -25.33 16.89
N LYS A 621 10.33 -24.76 16.28
CA LYS A 621 11.69 -24.65 16.86
C LYS A 621 12.21 -23.21 16.91
N THR A 622 11.65 -22.35 16.08
CA THR A 622 12.02 -20.94 15.99
C THR A 622 10.83 -20.11 15.58
N TYR A 623 10.77 -18.86 16.03
CA TYR A 623 9.89 -17.84 15.46
C TYR A 623 10.69 -16.62 15.00
N LYS A 624 10.09 -15.81 14.11
CA LYS A 624 10.68 -14.57 13.60
C LYS A 624 10.08 -13.37 14.34
N ILE A 625 10.92 -12.42 14.73
CA ILE A 625 10.47 -11.16 15.32
C ILE A 625 11.41 -10.01 14.92
N CYS A 626 10.88 -8.80 14.77
CA CYS A 626 11.65 -7.60 14.49
C CYS A 626 11.62 -6.72 15.74
N GLU A 627 12.50 -7.02 16.70
CA GLU A 627 12.46 -6.36 18.02
C GLU A 627 12.64 -4.84 17.95
N ASP A 628 13.42 -4.39 16.97
CA ASP A 628 13.70 -2.97 16.73
C ASP A 628 12.52 -2.22 16.08
N PHE A 629 11.44 -2.91 15.69
CA PHE A 629 10.25 -2.24 15.20
C PHE A 629 9.58 -1.49 16.37
N PRO A 630 9.35 -0.17 16.26
CA PRO A 630 8.84 0.63 17.36
C PRO A 630 7.40 0.24 17.70
N SER A 631 7.03 0.42 18.97
CA SER A 631 5.62 0.34 19.35
C SER A 631 4.83 1.44 18.62
N ILE A 632 3.67 1.08 18.09
CA ILE A 632 2.77 2.01 17.40
C ILE A 632 1.74 2.53 18.39
N ASP A 633 1.53 3.84 18.41
CA ASP A 633 0.39 4.43 19.11
C ASP A 633 -0.91 4.03 18.39
N ILE A 634 -1.66 3.12 18.99
CA ILE A 634 -2.92 2.62 18.45
C ILE A 634 -4.12 3.47 18.88
N THR A 635 -3.92 4.53 19.67
CA THR A 635 -5.00 5.38 20.21
C THR A 635 -5.41 6.50 19.25
N GLN A 636 -4.60 6.80 18.24
CA GLN A 636 -4.86 7.88 17.28
C GLN A 636 -5.05 7.33 15.87
N VAL A 637 -6.19 7.65 15.26
CA VAL A 637 -6.46 7.34 13.85
C VAL A 637 -5.45 8.03 12.94
N GLY A 638 -4.84 7.28 12.02
CA GLY A 638 -3.84 7.79 11.10
C GLY A 638 -2.88 6.72 10.61
N ALA A 639 -2.05 7.07 9.62
CA ALA A 639 -1.02 6.19 9.10
C ALA A 639 0.35 6.54 9.67
N THR A 640 1.00 5.56 10.31
CA THR A 640 2.39 5.61 10.74
C THR A 640 3.22 4.80 9.76
N THR A 641 4.18 5.44 9.09
CA THR A 641 5.14 4.74 8.22
C THR A 641 6.46 4.56 8.95
N VAL A 642 6.87 3.31 9.15
CA VAL A 642 8.17 2.96 9.70
C VAL A 642 9.03 2.42 8.57
N ALA A 643 10.06 3.17 8.17
CA ALA A 643 11.03 2.73 7.18
C ALA A 643 12.27 2.16 7.86
N ALA A 644 12.82 1.09 7.29
CA ALA A 644 14.14 0.62 7.68
C ALA A 644 15.17 1.69 7.39
N ALA A 645 16.17 1.76 8.27
CA ALA A 645 17.30 2.66 8.15
C ALA A 645 18.01 2.60 6.80
N ASP A 646 18.11 1.37 6.29
CA ASP A 646 18.78 1.05 5.05
C ASP A 646 17.86 1.16 3.83
N GLY A 647 16.61 1.60 4.03
CA GLY A 647 15.62 1.77 2.96
C GLY A 647 15.20 0.46 2.30
N SER A 648 15.65 -0.69 2.82
CA SER A 648 15.36 -2.01 2.25
C SER A 648 13.88 -2.38 2.36
N THR A 649 13.19 -1.81 3.36
CA THR A 649 11.77 -2.04 3.57
C THR A 649 11.10 -0.81 4.21
N SER A 650 9.82 -0.65 3.93
CA SER A 650 8.95 0.33 4.57
C SER A 650 7.64 -0.36 4.93
N VAL A 651 7.21 -0.15 6.17
CA VAL A 651 6.00 -0.74 6.73
C VAL A 651 5.04 0.39 7.07
N VAL A 652 3.80 0.28 6.62
CA VAL A 652 2.73 1.23 6.92
C VAL A 652 1.79 0.59 7.93
N VAL A 653 1.67 1.16 9.12
CA VAL A 653 0.66 0.79 10.12
C VAL A 653 -0.39 1.89 10.15
N GLU A 654 -1.61 1.56 9.75
CA GLU A 654 -2.73 2.48 9.70
C GLU A 654 -3.73 2.14 10.79
N VAL A 655 -3.87 3.04 11.75
CA VAL A 655 -4.93 3.00 12.76
C VAL A 655 -6.18 3.58 12.13
N ILE A 656 -7.26 2.80 12.09
CA ILE A 656 -8.50 3.11 11.39
C ILE A 656 -9.63 3.37 12.39
N PRO A 657 -10.62 4.21 12.06
CA PRO A 657 -11.80 4.37 12.91
C PRO A 657 -12.51 3.02 13.09
N SER A 658 -12.73 2.63 14.35
CA SER A 658 -13.26 1.29 14.69
C SER A 658 -14.61 1.00 14.05
N THR A 659 -15.48 2.01 13.96
CA THR A 659 -16.91 1.82 13.62
C THR A 659 -17.23 2.08 12.15
N GLN A 660 -16.39 2.84 11.44
CA GLN A 660 -16.76 3.45 10.16
C GLN A 660 -17.17 2.44 9.07
N SER A 661 -16.35 1.42 8.81
CA SER A 661 -16.63 0.43 7.76
C SER A 661 -17.93 -0.33 8.03
N HIS A 662 -18.14 -0.76 9.27
CA HIS A 662 -19.31 -1.54 9.67
C HIS A 662 -20.58 -0.71 9.65
N VAL A 663 -20.58 0.48 10.24
CA VAL A 663 -21.75 1.38 10.24
C VAL A 663 -22.13 1.79 8.83
N THR A 664 -21.14 2.07 7.96
CA THR A 664 -21.39 2.35 6.55
C THR A 664 -22.08 1.18 5.86
N LEU A 665 -21.60 -0.05 6.09
CA LEU A 665 -22.23 -1.26 5.54
C LEU A 665 -23.67 -1.43 6.06
N LEU A 666 -23.91 -1.27 7.36
CA LEU A 666 -25.25 -1.40 7.96
C LEU A 666 -26.26 -0.42 7.35
N LYS A 667 -25.84 0.80 7.00
CA LYS A 667 -26.68 1.80 6.32
C LYS A 667 -27.07 1.41 4.90
N THR A 668 -26.32 0.51 4.26
CA THR A 668 -26.71 -0.06 2.95
C THR A 668 -27.72 -1.22 3.10
N ILE A 669 -27.83 -1.80 4.30
CA ILE A 669 -28.63 -2.98 4.56
C ILE A 669 -30.05 -2.61 5.03
N PHE A 670 -30.14 -1.63 5.92
CA PHE A 670 -31.35 -1.28 6.66
C PHE A 670 -31.90 0.10 6.28
N ASP A 671 -33.21 0.29 6.49
CA ASP A 671 -33.88 1.58 6.34
C ASP A 671 -33.72 2.41 7.63
N PHE A 672 -32.57 3.09 7.74
CA PHE A 672 -32.28 3.96 8.89
C PHE A 672 -33.34 5.05 9.11
N PRO A 673 -33.88 5.73 8.06
CA PRO A 673 -35.01 6.64 8.22
C PRO A 673 -36.24 6.01 8.87
N ALA A 674 -36.66 4.81 8.44
CA ALA A 674 -37.81 4.11 9.04
C ALA A 674 -37.54 3.69 10.48
N ILE A 675 -36.33 3.18 10.77
CA ILE A 675 -35.91 2.84 12.13
C ILE A 675 -35.94 4.08 13.02
N LYS A 676 -35.36 5.20 12.55
CA LYS A 676 -35.39 6.47 13.29
C LYS A 676 -36.83 6.93 13.57
N ALA A 677 -37.72 6.85 12.59
CA ALA A 677 -39.12 7.21 12.78
C ALA A 677 -39.84 6.34 13.83
N LEU A 678 -39.50 5.05 13.93
CA LEU A 678 -39.96 4.18 15.02
C LEU A 678 -39.41 4.65 16.38
N LEU A 679 -38.10 4.91 16.44
CA LEU A 679 -37.42 5.29 17.68
C LEU A 679 -37.85 6.68 18.19
N ASP A 680 -38.27 7.58 17.30
CA ASP A 680 -38.77 8.91 17.65
C ASP A 680 -40.24 8.90 18.13
N ARG A 681 -40.91 7.74 18.15
CA ARG A 681 -42.28 7.64 18.67
C ARG A 681 -42.32 7.87 20.19
N PRO A 682 -43.28 8.67 20.70
CA PRO A 682 -43.42 8.91 22.15
C PRO A 682 -43.74 7.66 22.99
N ASP A 683 -44.33 6.63 22.38
CA ASP A 683 -44.69 5.36 23.01
C ASP A 683 -43.67 4.24 22.77
N PHE A 684 -42.53 4.56 22.14
CA PHE A 684 -41.42 3.63 21.94
C PHE A 684 -40.22 4.04 22.79
N SER A 685 -39.60 3.08 23.45
CA SER A 685 -38.35 3.29 24.17
C SER A 685 -37.45 2.07 24.04
N MET A 686 -36.13 2.30 24.05
CA MET A 686 -35.16 1.22 23.93
C MET A 686 -34.03 1.30 24.95
N VAL A 687 -33.42 0.14 25.21
CA VAL A 687 -32.18 0.01 25.96
C VAL A 687 -31.24 -1.00 25.28
N TYR A 688 -29.97 -0.65 25.14
CA TYR A 688 -28.95 -1.50 24.55
C TYR A 688 -27.76 -1.67 25.49
N ASP A 689 -27.46 -2.89 25.90
CA ASP A 689 -26.36 -3.23 26.81
C ASP A 689 -25.16 -3.80 26.05
N SER A 690 -24.03 -3.08 26.06
CA SER A 690 -22.80 -3.59 25.42
C SER A 690 -21.96 -4.47 26.34
N MET A 691 -22.40 -4.69 27.59
CA MET A 691 -21.72 -5.53 28.59
C MET A 691 -20.23 -5.20 28.78
N HIS A 692 -19.86 -3.91 28.67
CA HIS A 692 -18.48 -3.42 28.69
C HIS A 692 -17.57 -3.98 27.60
N GLY A 693 -18.14 -4.58 26.55
CA GLY A 693 -17.45 -5.10 25.38
C GLY A 693 -17.31 -4.09 24.24
N VAL A 694 -16.78 -4.57 23.13
CA VAL A 694 -16.36 -3.75 21.98
C VAL A 694 -17.51 -3.09 21.24
N ASN A 695 -18.73 -3.59 21.35
CA ASN A 695 -19.91 -2.97 20.72
C ASN A 695 -20.29 -1.63 21.34
N GLY A 696 -19.65 -1.21 22.43
CA GLY A 696 -19.83 0.10 23.03
C GLY A 696 -19.74 1.28 22.04
N PRO A 697 -18.56 1.54 21.44
CA PRO A 697 -18.41 2.55 20.39
C PRO A 697 -19.35 2.38 19.19
N PHE A 698 -19.64 1.13 18.79
CA PHE A 698 -20.51 0.84 17.64
C PHE A 698 -21.97 1.18 17.93
N SER A 699 -22.46 0.86 19.13
CA SER A 699 -23.81 1.18 19.57
C SER A 699 -24.01 2.69 19.70
N LYS A 700 -22.98 3.43 20.15
CA LYS A 700 -23.00 4.90 20.12
C LYS A 700 -23.07 5.42 18.69
N ALA A 701 -22.21 4.95 17.79
CA ALA A 701 -22.20 5.38 16.40
C ALA A 701 -23.56 5.12 15.70
N VAL A 702 -24.18 3.95 15.95
CA VAL A 702 -25.45 3.58 15.33
C VAL A 702 -26.64 4.30 15.98
N PHE A 703 -26.84 4.13 17.29
CA PHE A 703 -28.07 4.58 17.94
C PHE A 703 -28.06 6.08 18.26
N VAL A 704 -26.92 6.62 18.68
CA VAL A 704 -26.80 8.04 19.06
C VAL A 704 -26.47 8.89 17.84
N ASP A 705 -25.35 8.60 17.17
CA ASP A 705 -24.80 9.50 16.16
C ASP A 705 -25.61 9.45 14.84
N GLU A 706 -26.03 8.26 14.39
CA GLU A 706 -26.81 8.08 13.15
C GLU A 706 -28.34 8.14 13.36
N LEU A 707 -28.86 7.46 14.40
CA LEU A 707 -30.30 7.38 14.66
C LEU A 707 -30.84 8.47 15.62
N GLY A 708 -29.96 9.27 16.23
CA GLY A 708 -30.36 10.45 17.01
C GLY A 708 -30.94 10.16 18.39
N GLN A 709 -30.76 8.96 18.93
CA GLN A 709 -31.21 8.61 20.28
C GLN A 709 -30.33 9.24 21.36
N PRO A 710 -30.86 9.51 22.56
CA PRO A 710 -30.03 10.00 23.66
C PRO A 710 -29.08 8.90 24.14
N GLU A 711 -27.87 9.27 24.56
CA GLU A 711 -26.85 8.31 25.04
C GLU A 711 -27.34 7.44 26.23
N SER A 712 -28.36 7.90 26.96
CA SER A 712 -29.01 7.13 28.04
C SER A 712 -29.64 5.82 27.60
N VAL A 713 -29.88 5.61 26.30
CA VAL A 713 -30.31 4.29 25.78
C VAL A 713 -29.19 3.26 25.87
N LEU A 714 -27.93 3.69 25.98
CA LEU A 714 -26.76 2.82 26.00
C LEU A 714 -26.35 2.49 27.43
N ARG A 715 -26.29 1.19 27.74
CA ARG A 715 -25.76 0.65 29.00
C ARG A 715 -24.42 0.00 28.78
N ASN A 716 -23.54 0.18 29.77
CA ASN A 716 -22.22 -0.45 29.82
C ASN A 716 -21.44 -0.30 28.49
N HIS A 717 -21.61 0.83 27.80
CA HIS A 717 -21.12 1.04 26.43
C HIS A 717 -19.67 1.55 26.38
N ILE A 718 -19.00 1.66 27.52
CA ILE A 718 -17.58 1.96 27.59
C ILE A 718 -16.83 0.63 27.75
N PRO A 719 -15.98 0.24 26.78
CA PRO A 719 -15.20 -0.99 26.85
C PRO A 719 -14.30 -1.02 28.09
N LYS A 720 -14.16 -2.20 28.70
CA LYS A 720 -13.22 -2.45 29.81
C LYS A 720 -12.47 -3.75 29.57
N ASP A 721 -11.21 -3.77 29.96
CA ASP A 721 -10.29 -4.89 29.75
C ASP A 721 -10.65 -6.15 30.56
N ASP A 722 -11.41 -5.99 31.64
CA ASP A 722 -11.96 -7.04 32.49
C ASP A 722 -13.49 -7.20 32.37
N PHE A 723 -14.14 -6.46 31.45
CA PHE A 723 -15.60 -6.35 31.37
C PHE A 723 -16.29 -6.01 32.70
N ALA A 724 -15.64 -5.23 33.56
CA ALA A 724 -16.05 -4.93 34.94
C ALA A 724 -16.16 -6.17 35.86
N GLY A 725 -15.35 -7.20 35.62
CA GLY A 725 -15.38 -8.48 36.33
C GLY A 725 -16.58 -9.36 35.98
N GLY A 726 -17.33 -9.01 34.93
CA GLY A 726 -18.50 -9.73 34.45
C GLY A 726 -18.18 -10.76 33.36
N HIS A 727 -19.21 -11.52 32.99
CA HIS A 727 -19.19 -12.39 31.82
C HIS A 727 -19.95 -11.69 30.70
N ALA A 728 -19.26 -11.24 29.66
CA ALA A 728 -19.86 -10.51 28.54
C ALA A 728 -20.58 -11.48 27.59
N ASP A 729 -21.59 -12.20 28.10
CA ASP A 729 -22.42 -13.16 27.37
C ASP A 729 -23.90 -12.76 27.47
N PRO A 730 -24.57 -12.38 26.36
CA PRO A 730 -25.90 -11.80 26.40
C PRO A 730 -26.95 -12.89 26.59
N ASN A 731 -27.13 -13.33 27.84
CA ASN A 731 -28.17 -14.29 28.22
C ASN A 731 -28.90 -13.84 29.49
N LEU A 732 -29.98 -14.54 29.84
CA LEU A 732 -30.84 -14.18 30.98
C LEU A 732 -30.12 -14.19 32.34
N THR A 733 -28.98 -14.88 32.45
CA THR A 733 -28.18 -14.97 33.68
C THR A 733 -27.20 -13.81 33.80
N TYR A 734 -26.40 -13.53 32.76
CA TYR A 734 -25.32 -12.55 32.86
C TYR A 734 -25.74 -11.12 32.51
N ALA A 735 -26.70 -10.92 31.59
CA ALA A 735 -27.28 -9.62 31.30
C ALA A 735 -28.34 -9.21 32.35
N LYS A 736 -28.12 -9.56 33.61
CA LYS A 736 -29.07 -9.46 34.72
C LYS A 736 -29.76 -8.10 34.84
N GLU A 737 -28.99 -7.02 34.73
CA GLU A 737 -29.53 -5.66 34.91
C GLU A 737 -30.41 -5.25 33.73
N LEU A 738 -30.07 -5.67 32.51
CA LEU A 738 -30.93 -5.50 31.34
C LEU A 738 -32.22 -6.32 31.50
N VAL A 739 -32.09 -7.61 31.84
CA VAL A 739 -33.22 -8.54 32.02
C VAL A 739 -34.21 -8.01 33.06
N LYS A 740 -33.68 -7.54 34.21
CA LYS A 740 -34.48 -6.86 35.23
C LYS A 740 -35.12 -5.59 34.68
N THR A 741 -34.39 -4.75 33.95
CA THR A 741 -34.93 -3.51 33.35
C THR A 741 -36.09 -3.80 32.38
N MET A 742 -36.04 -4.95 31.69
CA MET A 742 -37.11 -5.42 30.80
C MET A 742 -38.25 -6.15 31.53
N GLY A 743 -38.25 -6.17 32.87
CA GLY A 743 -39.31 -6.76 33.69
C GLY A 743 -39.31 -8.29 33.66
N LEU A 744 -38.14 -8.91 33.58
CA LEU A 744 -37.96 -10.36 33.62
C LEU A 744 -37.00 -10.78 34.73
N ASP A 745 -37.12 -12.03 35.18
CA ASP A 745 -36.10 -12.71 35.98
C ASP A 745 -35.15 -13.56 35.12
N ARG A 746 -34.16 -14.19 35.78
CA ARG A 746 -33.16 -15.05 35.10
C ARG A 746 -33.74 -16.29 34.41
N THR A 747 -35.00 -16.62 34.65
CA THR A 747 -35.73 -17.74 34.01
C THR A 747 -36.67 -17.26 32.91
N GLY A 748 -36.68 -15.96 32.62
CA GLY A 748 -37.53 -15.35 31.61
C GLY A 748 -38.97 -15.14 32.08
N ASN A 749 -39.26 -15.29 33.37
CA ASN A 749 -40.59 -15.05 33.93
C ASN A 749 -40.79 -13.55 34.20
N LYS A 750 -42.02 -13.08 33.97
CA LYS A 750 -42.40 -11.68 34.18
C LYS A 750 -42.27 -11.32 35.66
N ILE A 751 -41.69 -10.16 35.94
CA ILE A 751 -41.60 -9.57 37.28
C ILE A 751 -42.08 -8.12 37.26
N ASP A 752 -42.57 -7.66 38.42
CA ASP A 752 -42.89 -6.25 38.63
C ASP A 752 -41.61 -5.44 38.80
N VAL A 753 -41.58 -4.24 38.21
CA VAL A 753 -40.47 -3.30 38.33
C VAL A 753 -40.98 -1.88 38.53
N ASP A 754 -40.16 -1.06 39.17
CA ASP A 754 -40.47 0.35 39.42
C ASP A 754 -40.28 1.18 38.14
N GLY A 755 -41.36 1.80 37.65
CA GLY A 755 -41.32 2.70 36.49
C GLY A 755 -41.68 2.04 35.15
N PRO A 756 -41.61 2.80 34.04
CA PRO A 756 -41.95 2.28 32.71
C PRO A 756 -40.91 1.26 32.22
N ILE A 757 -41.39 0.13 31.71
CA ILE A 757 -40.57 -0.91 31.09
C ILE A 757 -40.32 -0.54 29.62
N PRO A 758 -39.07 -0.58 29.12
CA PRO A 758 -38.80 -0.26 27.73
C PRO A 758 -39.55 -1.16 26.73
N SER A 759 -39.83 -0.62 25.55
CA SER A 759 -40.51 -1.34 24.45
C SER A 759 -39.59 -2.38 23.81
N PHE A 760 -38.29 -2.11 23.77
CA PHE A 760 -37.27 -2.96 23.16
C PHE A 760 -35.97 -2.96 23.99
N GLY A 761 -35.41 -4.14 24.23
CA GLY A 761 -34.14 -4.32 24.91
C GLY A 761 -33.22 -5.23 24.12
N ALA A 762 -31.93 -4.93 24.07
CA ALA A 762 -30.95 -5.82 23.49
C ALA A 762 -29.60 -5.80 24.22
N ALA A 763 -28.85 -6.88 24.10
CA ALA A 763 -27.47 -6.97 24.58
C ALA A 763 -26.55 -7.63 23.55
N ALA A 764 -25.26 -7.34 23.62
CA ALA A 764 -24.22 -8.00 22.82
C ALA A 764 -23.13 -8.62 23.71
N ASP A 765 -22.39 -9.58 23.17
CA ASP A 765 -21.22 -10.18 23.84
C ASP A 765 -19.95 -9.33 23.68
N GLY A 766 -18.85 -9.83 24.28
CA GLY A 766 -17.56 -9.15 24.32
C GLY A 766 -17.05 -8.64 22.96
N ASP A 767 -17.10 -9.48 21.91
CA ASP A 767 -16.66 -9.12 20.55
C ASP A 767 -17.77 -8.70 19.58
N GLY A 768 -19.01 -8.63 20.07
CA GLY A 768 -20.15 -8.08 19.36
C GLY A 768 -20.76 -8.99 18.29
N ASP A 769 -20.42 -10.28 18.30
CA ASP A 769 -20.93 -11.27 17.36
C ASP A 769 -22.28 -11.88 17.81
N ARG A 770 -22.63 -11.77 19.10
CA ARG A 770 -23.91 -12.24 19.65
C ARG A 770 -24.91 -11.12 19.91
N ASN A 771 -26.19 -11.51 20.00
CA ASN A 771 -27.29 -10.65 20.39
C ASN A 771 -28.31 -11.38 21.29
N MET A 772 -28.86 -10.66 22.26
CA MET A 772 -30.11 -11.01 22.95
C MET A 772 -31.18 -9.99 22.59
N ILE A 773 -32.41 -10.45 22.37
CA ILE A 773 -33.55 -9.61 22.00
C ILE A 773 -34.66 -9.75 23.06
N LEU A 774 -35.12 -8.61 23.57
CA LEU A 774 -36.15 -8.51 24.60
C LEU A 774 -37.24 -7.52 24.15
N GLY A 775 -38.50 -7.90 24.34
CA GLY A 775 -39.62 -6.98 24.39
C GLY A 775 -39.99 -6.65 25.83
N THR A 776 -40.97 -5.77 26.01
CA THR A 776 -41.58 -5.49 27.33
C THR A 776 -42.04 -6.78 28.00
N GLN A 777 -41.38 -7.18 29.09
CA GLN A 777 -41.64 -8.44 29.80
C GLN A 777 -41.66 -9.69 28.89
N PHE A 778 -40.84 -9.70 27.84
CA PHE A 778 -40.86 -10.76 26.85
C PHE A 778 -39.46 -11.11 26.36
N PHE A 779 -39.05 -12.37 26.52
CA PHE A 779 -37.79 -12.87 25.98
C PHE A 779 -38.02 -13.52 24.62
N VAL A 780 -37.28 -13.06 23.61
CA VAL A 780 -37.24 -13.72 22.30
C VAL A 780 -36.06 -14.68 22.29
N THR A 781 -36.33 -15.98 22.20
CA THR A 781 -35.25 -16.97 22.11
C THR A 781 -34.45 -16.74 20.83
N PRO A 782 -33.13 -17.04 20.79
CA PRO A 782 -32.33 -16.86 19.57
C PRO A 782 -32.87 -17.68 18.38
N SER A 783 -33.42 -18.87 18.65
CA SER A 783 -34.05 -19.73 17.64
C SER A 783 -35.30 -19.08 17.02
N ASP A 784 -36.20 -18.54 17.86
CA ASP A 784 -37.38 -17.81 17.38
C ASP A 784 -36.97 -16.48 16.70
N SER A 785 -35.94 -15.81 17.20
CA SER A 785 -35.40 -14.58 16.62
C SER A 785 -35.03 -14.78 15.16
N LEU A 786 -34.25 -15.83 14.85
CA LEU A 786 -33.92 -16.21 13.48
C LEU A 786 -35.18 -16.47 12.64
N ALA A 787 -36.13 -17.27 13.15
CA ALA A 787 -37.35 -17.62 12.44
C ALA A 787 -38.21 -16.39 12.10
N VAL A 788 -38.34 -15.46 13.07
CA VAL A 788 -39.09 -14.21 12.88
C VAL A 788 -38.41 -13.29 11.86
N ILE A 789 -37.08 -13.16 11.91
CA ILE A 789 -36.36 -12.35 10.92
C ILE A 789 -36.57 -12.93 9.51
N VAL A 790 -36.44 -14.26 9.34
CA VAL A 790 -36.67 -14.93 8.05
C VAL A 790 -38.10 -14.70 7.55
N ALA A 791 -39.10 -14.83 8.44
CA ALA A 791 -40.50 -14.64 8.09
C ALA A 791 -40.84 -13.19 7.66
N ASN A 792 -40.02 -12.22 8.04
CA ASN A 792 -40.22 -10.80 7.75
C ASN A 792 -39.13 -10.21 6.85
N ALA A 793 -38.21 -11.03 6.31
CA ALA A 793 -37.00 -10.55 5.62
C ALA A 793 -37.28 -9.59 4.45
N ASN A 794 -38.44 -9.71 3.80
CA ASN A 794 -38.84 -8.83 2.70
C ASN A 794 -39.02 -7.35 3.11
N CYS A 795 -39.11 -7.01 4.40
CA CYS A 795 -39.14 -5.61 4.83
C CYS A 795 -37.73 -4.98 4.97
N ILE A 796 -36.67 -5.78 4.91
CA ILE A 796 -35.29 -5.31 5.02
C ILE A 796 -34.77 -5.01 3.61
N PRO A 797 -34.32 -3.77 3.31
CA PRO A 797 -33.89 -3.35 1.97
C PRO A 797 -32.85 -4.28 1.32
N PHE A 798 -31.88 -4.77 2.09
CA PHE A 798 -30.85 -5.69 1.59
C PHE A 798 -31.45 -6.93 0.90
N PHE A 799 -32.44 -7.56 1.53
CA PHE A 799 -33.04 -8.78 0.98
C PHE A 799 -34.01 -8.47 -0.15
N SER A 800 -34.89 -7.48 0.02
CA SER A 800 -35.92 -7.16 -0.96
C SER A 800 -35.35 -6.61 -2.28
N SER A 801 -34.31 -5.78 -2.22
CA SER A 801 -33.62 -5.25 -3.41
C SER A 801 -32.94 -6.33 -4.26
N GLN A 802 -32.66 -7.50 -3.67
CA GLN A 802 -32.03 -8.64 -4.33
C GLN A 802 -33.03 -9.75 -4.74
N GLY A 803 -34.34 -9.46 -4.65
CA GLY A 803 -35.41 -10.40 -5.02
C GLY A 803 -35.88 -11.33 -3.89
N GLY A 804 -35.51 -11.04 -2.64
CA GLY A 804 -35.86 -11.82 -1.45
C GLY A 804 -34.77 -12.82 -1.04
N LEU A 805 -34.95 -13.44 0.13
CA LEU A 805 -34.07 -14.52 0.59
C LEU A 805 -34.15 -15.72 -0.37
N LYS A 806 -33.00 -16.34 -0.65
CA LYS A 806 -32.95 -17.60 -1.40
C LYS A 806 -32.77 -18.82 -0.50
N ALA A 807 -32.05 -18.64 0.59
CA ALA A 807 -31.66 -19.74 1.45
C ALA A 807 -31.50 -19.30 2.92
N VAL A 808 -31.64 -20.27 3.81
CA VAL A 808 -31.46 -20.08 5.26
C VAL A 808 -30.77 -21.30 5.87
N ALA A 809 -29.96 -21.07 6.90
CA ALA A 809 -29.36 -22.14 7.68
C ALA A 809 -29.49 -21.94 9.18
N ARG A 810 -29.50 -23.04 9.93
CA ARG A 810 -29.29 -23.04 11.37
C ARG A 810 -28.32 -24.12 11.76
N SER A 811 -27.71 -23.97 12.94
CA SER A 811 -26.94 -25.07 13.50
C SER A 811 -27.89 -26.18 13.99
N MET A 812 -27.40 -27.40 14.02
CA MET A 812 -28.18 -28.59 14.36
C MET A 812 -28.86 -28.49 15.74
N PRO A 813 -28.20 -27.98 16.80
CA PRO A 813 -28.84 -27.81 18.10
C PRO A 813 -29.90 -26.71 18.15
N THR A 814 -29.85 -25.75 17.24
CA THR A 814 -30.82 -24.65 17.17
C THR A 814 -32.21 -25.18 16.87
N SER A 815 -33.25 -24.61 17.51
CA SER A 815 -34.64 -25.10 17.37
C SER A 815 -35.12 -25.06 15.91
N GLY A 816 -36.04 -25.96 15.57
CA GLY A 816 -36.61 -26.12 14.25
C GLY A 816 -37.64 -25.05 13.86
N ALA A 817 -37.73 -23.94 14.60
CA ALA A 817 -38.67 -22.85 14.31
C ALA A 817 -38.47 -22.31 12.88
N VAL A 818 -37.21 -22.06 12.48
CA VAL A 818 -36.90 -21.53 11.15
C VAL A 818 -37.19 -22.54 10.04
N ASP A 819 -37.15 -23.85 10.31
CA ASP A 819 -37.46 -24.92 9.36
C ASP A 819 -38.91 -24.80 8.88
N ARG A 820 -39.81 -24.41 9.79
CA ARG A 820 -41.23 -24.19 9.49
C ARG A 820 -41.41 -23.03 8.52
N VAL A 821 -40.68 -21.94 8.76
CA VAL A 821 -40.68 -20.75 7.91
C VAL A 821 -40.06 -21.03 6.55
N ALA A 822 -38.90 -21.70 6.52
CA ALA A 822 -38.20 -22.05 5.29
C ALA A 822 -39.07 -22.92 4.38
N LYS A 823 -39.83 -23.87 4.97
CA LYS A 823 -40.79 -24.70 4.24
C LYS A 823 -41.95 -23.88 3.67
N ASP A 824 -42.54 -22.97 4.45
CA ASP A 824 -43.66 -22.12 3.99
C ASP A 824 -43.24 -21.15 2.88
N LEU A 825 -42.04 -20.57 3.00
CA LEU A 825 -41.48 -19.63 2.03
C LEU A 825 -40.74 -20.32 0.86
N ASN A 826 -40.68 -21.66 0.86
CA ASN A 826 -39.98 -22.47 -0.15
C ASN A 826 -38.51 -22.03 -0.38
N LEU A 827 -37.77 -21.83 0.72
CA LEU A 827 -36.36 -21.49 0.72
C LEU A 827 -35.49 -22.75 0.73
N ASP A 828 -34.29 -22.68 0.15
CA ASP A 828 -33.28 -23.70 0.42
C ASP A 828 -32.93 -23.67 1.91
N PHE A 829 -32.95 -24.83 2.58
CA PHE A 829 -32.72 -24.94 4.01
C PHE A 829 -31.52 -25.84 4.32
N PHE A 830 -30.66 -25.41 5.25
CA PHE A 830 -29.50 -26.17 5.69
C PHE A 830 -29.46 -26.31 7.22
N GLU A 831 -29.36 -27.55 7.68
CA GLU A 831 -29.00 -27.87 9.06
C GLU A 831 -27.50 -28.22 9.11
N THR A 832 -26.70 -27.38 9.75
CA THR A 832 -25.23 -27.53 9.79
C THR A 832 -24.75 -27.92 11.19
N PRO A 833 -23.51 -28.43 11.36
CA PRO A 833 -22.93 -28.53 12.69
C PRO A 833 -22.74 -27.13 13.29
N THR A 834 -22.56 -27.05 14.61
CA THR A 834 -22.23 -25.78 15.29
C THR A 834 -20.86 -25.29 14.83
N GLY A 835 -20.79 -24.00 14.49
CA GLY A 835 -19.57 -23.36 13.98
C GLY A 835 -19.83 -22.59 12.69
N TRP A 836 -19.54 -21.29 12.74
CA TRP A 836 -19.86 -20.36 11.65
C TRP A 836 -19.18 -20.69 10.31
N LYS A 837 -18.09 -21.46 10.33
CA LYS A 837 -17.38 -21.94 9.13
C LYS A 837 -18.31 -22.67 8.13
N PHE A 838 -19.28 -23.45 8.62
CA PHE A 838 -20.21 -24.17 7.74
C PHE A 838 -21.18 -23.23 7.02
N PHE A 839 -21.61 -22.15 7.68
CA PHE A 839 -22.39 -21.10 7.02
C PHE A 839 -21.55 -20.30 6.04
N GLY A 840 -20.28 -20.02 6.37
CA GLY A 840 -19.33 -19.36 5.48
C GLY A 840 -19.20 -20.07 4.12
N ASN A 841 -19.09 -21.40 4.13
CA ASN A 841 -19.08 -22.21 2.90
C ASN A 841 -20.35 -22.01 2.06
N LEU A 842 -21.53 -22.02 2.69
CA LEU A 842 -22.81 -21.79 2.00
C LEU A 842 -22.89 -20.37 1.41
N MET A 843 -22.47 -19.35 2.17
CA MET A 843 -22.42 -17.96 1.70
C MET A 843 -21.46 -17.79 0.52
N ASP A 844 -20.36 -18.55 0.49
CA ASP A 844 -19.32 -18.47 -0.54
C ASP A 844 -19.51 -19.48 -1.69
N SER A 845 -20.59 -20.27 -1.68
CA SER A 845 -20.81 -21.37 -2.63
C SER A 845 -20.63 -20.91 -4.08
N LYS A 846 -21.27 -19.82 -4.49
CA LYS A 846 -21.08 -19.23 -5.83
C LYS A 846 -19.77 -18.48 -5.98
N ALA A 847 -19.47 -17.58 -5.04
CA ALA A 847 -18.39 -16.59 -5.18
C ALA A 847 -16.99 -17.22 -5.19
N ILE A 848 -16.79 -18.28 -4.39
CA ILE A 848 -15.49 -18.96 -4.24
C ILE A 848 -15.53 -20.33 -4.91
N PHE A 849 -16.57 -21.13 -4.68
CA PHE A 849 -16.62 -22.53 -5.12
C PHE A 849 -17.32 -22.74 -6.46
N LYS A 850 -17.85 -21.68 -7.09
CA LYS A 850 -18.59 -21.74 -8.36
C LYS A 850 -19.80 -22.70 -8.34
N GLY A 851 -20.35 -22.93 -7.14
CA GLY A 851 -21.54 -23.71 -6.87
C GLY A 851 -22.84 -22.92 -7.02
N LYS A 852 -23.90 -23.41 -6.37
CA LYS A 852 -25.23 -22.77 -6.41
C LYS A 852 -25.20 -21.42 -5.69
N ASP A 853 -26.00 -20.49 -6.21
CA ASP A 853 -26.17 -19.17 -5.61
C ASP A 853 -27.20 -19.19 -4.47
N TYR A 854 -26.72 -19.24 -3.23
CA TYR A 854 -27.59 -19.22 -2.05
C TYR A 854 -27.85 -17.80 -1.53
N THR A 855 -27.23 -16.75 -2.08
CA THR A 855 -27.39 -15.38 -1.57
C THR A 855 -28.54 -14.64 -2.26
N PRO A 856 -29.32 -13.80 -1.56
CA PRO A 856 -29.18 -13.44 -0.15
C PRO A 856 -29.49 -14.58 0.82
N PHE A 857 -28.66 -14.70 1.85
CA PHE A 857 -28.60 -15.85 2.76
C PHE A 857 -28.55 -15.39 4.20
N ILE A 858 -29.35 -16.01 5.07
CA ILE A 858 -29.39 -15.73 6.50
C ILE A 858 -29.15 -16.99 7.32
N CYS A 859 -28.50 -16.86 8.47
CA CYS A 859 -28.29 -17.99 9.37
C CYS A 859 -28.23 -17.59 10.85
N GLY A 860 -28.41 -18.57 11.73
CA GLY A 860 -28.34 -18.34 13.17
C GLY A 860 -28.05 -19.59 13.99
N GLU A 861 -27.70 -19.35 15.26
CA GLU A 861 -27.36 -20.36 16.27
C GLU A 861 -28.13 -20.05 17.55
N GLU A 862 -28.53 -21.08 18.30
CA GLU A 862 -29.22 -20.95 19.59
C GLU A 862 -28.39 -20.20 20.63
N SER A 863 -27.08 -20.16 20.42
CA SER A 863 -26.11 -19.49 21.28
C SER A 863 -26.07 -17.99 21.00
N PHE A 864 -27.25 -17.36 20.89
CA PHE A 864 -27.42 -15.93 20.69
C PHE A 864 -26.74 -15.39 19.41
N GLY A 865 -26.60 -16.24 18.39
CA GLY A 865 -25.89 -15.90 17.15
C GLY A 865 -26.84 -15.69 15.98
N THR A 866 -26.72 -14.58 15.26
CA THR A 866 -27.50 -14.33 14.04
C THR A 866 -26.67 -13.52 13.06
N GLY A 867 -26.81 -13.77 11.76
CA GLY A 867 -26.08 -13.05 10.73
C GLY A 867 -26.58 -13.37 9.32
N SER A 868 -26.03 -12.66 8.34
CA SER A 868 -26.34 -12.78 6.92
C SER A 868 -25.05 -12.77 6.10
N ASP A 869 -25.16 -12.97 4.79
CA ASP A 869 -24.05 -12.96 3.84
C ASP A 869 -23.39 -11.59 3.59
N HIS A 870 -23.80 -10.52 4.28
CA HIS A 870 -23.15 -9.20 4.23
C HIS A 870 -21.70 -9.26 4.74
N VAL A 871 -21.46 -10.09 5.74
CA VAL A 871 -20.14 -10.42 6.30
C VAL A 871 -19.95 -11.95 6.33
N ARG A 872 -18.87 -12.42 6.95
CA ARG A 872 -18.59 -13.85 7.15
C ARG A 872 -18.44 -14.22 8.63
N GLU A 873 -19.08 -13.44 9.49
CA GLU A 873 -19.18 -13.63 10.94
C GLU A 873 -20.64 -13.42 11.38
N LYS A 874 -20.96 -13.80 12.62
CA LYS A 874 -22.20 -13.32 13.25
C LYS A 874 -22.12 -11.81 13.46
N ASP A 875 -23.28 -11.17 13.58
CA ASP A 875 -23.34 -9.72 13.76
C ASP A 875 -24.50 -9.32 14.69
N GLY A 876 -24.16 -8.98 15.93
CA GLY A 876 -25.14 -8.68 16.96
C GLY A 876 -25.92 -7.39 16.70
N ILE A 877 -25.24 -6.33 16.24
CA ILE A 877 -25.90 -5.06 15.89
C ILE A 877 -26.78 -5.23 14.66
N TRP A 878 -26.34 -6.01 13.67
CA TRP A 878 -27.17 -6.32 12.52
C TRP A 878 -28.48 -7.00 12.92
N ALA A 879 -28.44 -7.96 13.86
CA ALA A 879 -29.66 -8.62 14.32
C ALA A 879 -30.62 -7.66 15.04
N VAL A 880 -30.07 -6.73 15.82
CA VAL A 880 -30.86 -5.69 16.48
C VAL A 880 -31.48 -4.72 15.48
N LEU A 881 -30.72 -4.26 14.48
CA LEU A 881 -31.25 -3.42 13.41
C LEU A 881 -32.28 -4.16 12.54
N ALA A 882 -32.12 -5.47 12.33
CA ALA A 882 -33.14 -6.29 11.65
C ALA A 882 -34.45 -6.28 12.43
N TRP A 883 -34.41 -6.48 13.75
CA TRP A 883 -35.59 -6.37 14.61
C TRP A 883 -36.22 -4.97 14.61
N LEU A 884 -35.41 -3.92 14.71
CA LEU A 884 -35.91 -2.55 14.66
C LEU A 884 -36.53 -2.21 13.30
N ASN A 885 -35.96 -2.69 12.19
CA ASN A 885 -36.53 -2.51 10.86
C ASN A 885 -37.85 -3.28 10.69
N ILE A 886 -37.96 -4.49 11.28
CA ILE A 886 -39.22 -5.25 11.32
C ILE A 886 -40.26 -4.49 12.14
N LEU A 887 -39.91 -4.01 13.33
CA LEU A 887 -40.80 -3.21 14.16
C LEU A 887 -41.25 -1.94 13.43
N ALA A 888 -40.34 -1.25 12.73
CA ALA A 888 -40.67 -0.06 11.94
C ALA A 888 -41.66 -0.39 10.82
N ALA A 889 -41.46 -1.51 10.11
CA ALA A 889 -42.37 -1.97 9.05
C ALA A 889 -43.77 -2.35 9.56
N HIS A 890 -43.88 -2.84 10.80
CA HIS A 890 -45.17 -3.10 11.45
C HIS A 890 -45.77 -1.86 12.12
N ASN A 891 -45.02 -0.77 12.25
CA ASN A 891 -45.44 0.49 12.87
C ASN A 891 -45.23 1.73 11.96
N PRO A 892 -45.69 1.72 10.69
CA PRO A 892 -45.44 2.82 9.75
C PRO A 892 -46.23 4.10 10.07
N ASP A 893 -47.24 3.99 10.93
CA ASP A 893 -48.13 5.09 11.31
C ASP A 893 -48.07 5.30 12.83
N ALA A 894 -47.42 6.40 13.23
CA ALA A 894 -47.24 6.81 14.62
C ALA A 894 -48.57 7.09 15.36
N SER A 895 -49.68 7.28 14.65
CA SER A 895 -51.00 7.53 15.27
C SER A 895 -51.71 6.26 15.75
N LYS A 896 -51.25 5.08 15.32
CA LYS A 896 -51.82 3.79 15.74
C LYS A 896 -51.11 3.24 16.98
N PRO A 897 -51.79 2.42 17.80
CA PRO A 897 -51.15 1.72 18.91
C PRO A 897 -49.92 0.95 18.45
N LEU A 898 -48.85 0.99 19.26
CA LEU A 898 -47.61 0.28 18.98
C LEU A 898 -47.85 -1.24 18.88
N VAL A 899 -47.46 -1.83 17.75
CA VAL A 899 -47.30 -3.28 17.60
C VAL A 899 -45.97 -3.67 18.25
N THR A 900 -46.04 -4.46 19.31
CA THR A 900 -44.88 -4.80 20.15
C THR A 900 -44.10 -6.01 19.60
N VAL A 901 -42.93 -6.26 20.19
CA VAL A 901 -42.15 -7.49 19.95
C VAL A 901 -42.99 -8.74 20.25
N GLU A 902 -43.71 -8.75 21.38
CA GLU A 902 -44.56 -9.88 21.80
C GLU A 902 -45.69 -10.11 20.78
N ASP A 903 -46.32 -9.05 20.25
CA ASP A 903 -47.37 -9.19 19.22
C ASP A 903 -46.85 -9.85 17.95
N ILE A 904 -45.66 -9.46 17.48
CA ILE A 904 -45.03 -10.02 16.28
C ILE A 904 -44.71 -11.50 16.49
N VAL A 905 -44.12 -11.85 17.64
CA VAL A 905 -43.75 -13.24 17.96
C VAL A 905 -45.00 -14.11 18.15
N ARG A 906 -46.05 -13.61 18.81
CA ARG A 906 -47.31 -14.34 18.97
C ARG A 906 -48.03 -14.56 17.65
N LYS A 907 -47.97 -13.58 16.74
CA LYS A 907 -48.48 -13.74 15.37
C LYS A 907 -47.66 -14.77 14.60
N HIS A 908 -46.35 -14.81 14.81
CA HIS A 908 -45.48 -15.84 14.24
C HIS A 908 -45.88 -17.24 14.73
N TRP A 909 -46.00 -17.44 16.04
CA TRP A 909 -46.41 -18.73 16.62
C TRP A 909 -47.81 -19.15 16.15
N SER A 910 -48.76 -18.22 16.08
CA SER A 910 -50.10 -18.51 15.54
C SER A 910 -50.08 -19.02 14.10
N LYS A 911 -49.07 -18.64 13.30
CA LYS A 911 -48.92 -19.07 11.90
C LYS A 911 -48.17 -20.39 11.77
N TYR A 912 -47.06 -20.55 12.48
CA TYR A 912 -46.12 -21.66 12.26
C TYR A 912 -46.12 -22.73 13.36
N GLY A 913 -46.87 -22.52 14.44
CA GLY A 913 -46.69 -23.23 15.70
C GLY A 913 -45.53 -22.63 16.51
N ARG A 914 -45.36 -23.13 17.73
CA ARG A 914 -44.28 -22.73 18.64
C ARG A 914 -43.34 -23.92 18.88
N ASN A 915 -42.05 -23.65 18.77
CA ASN A 915 -41.00 -24.58 19.13
C ASN A 915 -40.51 -24.20 20.54
N TYR A 916 -41.16 -24.74 21.57
CA TYR A 916 -40.68 -24.61 22.94
C TYR A 916 -39.27 -25.16 23.01
N TYR A 917 -38.36 -24.40 23.61
CA TYR A 917 -36.94 -24.69 23.53
C TYR A 917 -36.23 -24.30 24.82
N CYS A 918 -35.31 -25.16 25.29
CA CYS A 918 -34.33 -24.80 26.30
C CYS A 918 -33.01 -25.54 26.07
N ARG A 919 -31.93 -24.98 26.61
CA ARG A 919 -30.61 -25.62 26.68
C ARG A 919 -30.18 -25.78 28.13
N TRP A 920 -29.72 -26.98 28.47
CA TRP A 920 -29.14 -27.32 29.78
C TRP A 920 -27.66 -27.61 29.60
N ASP A 921 -26.82 -26.82 30.26
CA ASP A 921 -25.37 -26.98 30.25
C ASP A 921 -24.90 -27.57 31.58
N PHE A 922 -24.20 -28.70 31.52
CA PHE A 922 -23.55 -29.36 32.65
C PHE A 922 -22.05 -29.12 32.52
N GLU A 923 -21.55 -28.11 33.22
CA GLU A 923 -20.17 -27.65 33.12
C GLU A 923 -19.27 -28.31 34.17
N GLY A 924 -17.98 -28.49 33.84
CA GLY A 924 -17.00 -29.05 34.78
C GLY A 924 -17.17 -30.55 35.04
N MET A 925 -17.76 -31.28 34.10
CA MET A 925 -17.96 -32.72 34.22
C MET A 925 -16.66 -33.49 33.99
N ASP A 926 -16.55 -34.69 34.58
CA ASP A 926 -15.45 -35.60 34.28
C ASP A 926 -15.45 -35.98 32.79
N ALA A 927 -14.31 -35.79 32.13
CA ALA A 927 -14.21 -35.98 30.69
C ALA A 927 -14.36 -37.46 30.30
N ALA A 928 -13.89 -38.41 31.11
CA ALA A 928 -14.01 -39.83 30.80
C ALA A 928 -15.47 -40.28 30.91
N GLY A 929 -16.16 -39.91 31.99
CA GLY A 929 -17.60 -40.16 32.20
C GLY A 929 -18.46 -39.56 31.10
N ALA A 930 -18.26 -38.29 30.77
CA ALA A 930 -19.04 -37.61 29.72
C ALA A 930 -18.81 -38.22 28.32
N ASN A 931 -17.59 -38.67 28.00
CA ASN A 931 -17.34 -39.40 26.76
C ASN A 931 -18.01 -40.78 26.76
N ALA A 932 -17.95 -41.52 27.87
CA ALA A 932 -18.62 -42.81 28.00
C ALA A 932 -20.14 -42.70 27.85
N MET A 933 -20.75 -41.63 28.38
CA MET A 933 -22.16 -41.29 28.19
C MET A 933 -22.52 -41.14 26.70
N MET A 934 -21.72 -40.36 25.96
CA MET A 934 -21.93 -40.16 24.53
C MET A 934 -21.76 -41.45 23.73
N GLU A 935 -20.75 -42.26 24.02
CA GLU A 935 -20.53 -43.56 23.37
C GLU A 935 -21.65 -44.56 23.67
N LYS A 936 -22.21 -44.54 24.90
CA LYS A 936 -23.38 -45.36 25.22
C LYS A 936 -24.59 -44.98 24.37
N MET A 937 -24.89 -43.68 24.26
CA MET A 937 -25.98 -43.22 23.40
C MET A 937 -25.76 -43.55 21.92
N ARG A 938 -24.52 -43.47 21.41
CA ARG A 938 -24.16 -43.92 20.05
C ARG A 938 -24.47 -45.40 19.83
N ALA A 939 -24.07 -46.25 20.78
CA ALA A 939 -24.31 -47.68 20.70
C ALA A 939 -25.81 -48.02 20.73
N ASP A 940 -26.60 -47.23 21.47
CA ASP A 940 -28.04 -47.45 21.60
C ASP A 940 -28.88 -46.85 20.46
N ALA A 941 -28.30 -46.03 19.58
CA ALA A 941 -29.04 -45.25 18.57
C ALA A 941 -29.97 -46.12 17.70
N ALA A 942 -29.46 -47.25 17.18
CA ALA A 942 -30.28 -48.17 16.38
C ALA A 942 -31.45 -48.77 17.17
N SER A 943 -31.25 -49.08 18.46
CA SER A 943 -32.29 -49.65 19.32
C SER A 943 -33.34 -48.63 19.79
N ASN A 944 -32.98 -47.34 19.80
CA ASN A 944 -33.90 -46.26 20.14
C ASN A 944 -34.71 -45.76 18.94
N THR A 945 -34.28 -46.03 17.71
CA THR A 945 -35.06 -45.67 16.51
C THR A 945 -36.35 -46.48 16.43
N GLY A 946 -37.49 -45.81 16.32
CA GLY A 946 -38.84 -46.38 16.35
C GLY A 946 -39.38 -46.66 17.75
N ARG A 947 -38.61 -46.39 18.81
CA ARG A 947 -39.03 -46.62 20.21
C ARG A 947 -39.98 -45.52 20.68
N THR A 948 -41.04 -45.91 21.39
CA THR A 948 -41.89 -44.98 22.14
C THR A 948 -41.34 -44.76 23.54
N VAL A 949 -41.20 -43.50 23.94
CA VAL A 949 -40.70 -43.04 25.26
C VAL A 949 -41.65 -41.96 25.79
N GLY A 950 -42.31 -42.23 26.91
CA GLY A 950 -43.42 -41.39 27.37
C GLY A 950 -44.51 -41.25 26.30
N SER A 951 -44.92 -40.01 26.02
CA SER A 951 -45.87 -39.64 24.96
C SER A 951 -45.25 -39.54 23.56
N TYR A 952 -43.92 -39.65 23.43
CA TYR A 952 -43.20 -39.42 22.18
C TYR A 952 -42.78 -40.72 21.50
N THR A 953 -42.73 -40.73 20.17
CA THR A 953 -42.11 -41.81 19.38
C THR A 953 -40.90 -41.28 18.64
N ILE A 954 -39.72 -41.86 18.94
CA ILE A 954 -38.44 -41.50 18.33
C ILE A 954 -38.46 -41.98 16.87
N ALA A 955 -38.65 -41.07 15.92
CA ALA A 955 -38.60 -41.37 14.49
C ALA A 955 -37.17 -41.69 14.04
N THR A 956 -36.17 -41.03 14.61
CA THR A 956 -34.76 -41.24 14.28
C THR A 956 -33.90 -40.98 15.51
N ALA A 957 -33.01 -41.92 15.82
CA ALA A 957 -31.90 -41.71 16.74
C ALA A 957 -30.58 -41.89 15.99
N ASP A 958 -29.77 -40.85 15.90
CA ASP A 958 -28.52 -40.86 15.15
C ASP A 958 -27.42 -40.02 15.82
N ASP A 959 -26.19 -40.16 15.31
CA ASP A 959 -25.09 -39.24 15.58
C ASP A 959 -24.90 -38.36 14.36
N PHE A 960 -25.13 -37.06 14.53
CA PHE A 960 -25.22 -36.11 13.44
C PHE A 960 -23.96 -36.13 12.59
N ARG A 961 -24.16 -36.37 11.29
CA ARG A 961 -23.14 -36.37 10.26
C ARG A 961 -23.53 -35.39 9.18
N TYR A 962 -22.66 -34.41 8.93
CA TYR A 962 -22.83 -33.41 7.90
C TYR A 962 -21.84 -33.67 6.76
N VAL A 963 -22.35 -33.66 5.53
CA VAL A 963 -21.54 -33.58 4.32
C VAL A 963 -21.77 -32.19 3.77
N ASP A 964 -20.72 -31.38 3.75
CA ASP A 964 -20.83 -30.01 3.26
C ASP A 964 -21.17 -30.04 1.76
N PRO A 965 -22.29 -29.40 1.34
CA PRO A 965 -22.76 -29.46 -0.04
C PRO A 965 -21.90 -28.62 -0.99
N VAL A 966 -20.94 -27.84 -0.47
CA VAL A 966 -20.09 -26.93 -1.23
C VAL A 966 -18.73 -27.57 -1.50
N ASP A 967 -18.04 -28.06 -0.48
CA ASP A 967 -16.68 -28.59 -0.60
C ASP A 967 -16.58 -30.13 -0.43
N GLY A 968 -17.68 -30.80 -0.06
CA GLY A 968 -17.74 -32.25 0.14
C GLY A 968 -17.07 -32.75 1.42
N SER A 969 -16.59 -31.86 2.28
CA SER A 969 -16.01 -32.22 3.58
C SER A 969 -17.03 -32.90 4.48
N VAL A 970 -16.56 -33.79 5.35
CA VAL A 970 -17.41 -34.60 6.22
C VAL A 970 -17.11 -34.31 7.68
N ALA A 971 -18.08 -33.71 8.37
CA ALA A 971 -18.07 -33.57 9.82
C ALA A 971 -18.93 -34.67 10.45
N ALA A 972 -18.26 -35.67 11.04
CA ALA A 972 -18.91 -36.76 11.75
C ALA A 972 -18.93 -36.51 13.27
N LYS A 973 -19.77 -37.27 13.98
CA LYS A 973 -19.87 -37.26 15.45
C LYS A 973 -20.21 -35.89 16.06
N GLN A 974 -21.10 -35.15 15.42
CA GLN A 974 -21.38 -33.75 15.78
C GLN A 974 -22.42 -33.61 16.92
N GLY A 975 -23.04 -34.70 17.34
CA GLY A 975 -23.98 -34.74 18.46
C GLY A 975 -25.04 -35.81 18.27
N ILE A 976 -25.52 -36.38 19.37
CA ILE A 976 -26.58 -37.39 19.34
C ILE A 976 -27.93 -36.69 19.23
N ARG A 977 -28.79 -37.14 18.34
CA ARG A 977 -30.14 -36.59 18.14
C ARG A 977 -31.17 -37.68 18.34
N PHE A 978 -32.23 -37.34 19.06
CA PHE A 978 -33.46 -38.12 19.17
C PHE A 978 -34.57 -37.25 18.57
N LEU A 979 -34.92 -37.53 17.32
CA LEU A 979 -35.92 -36.79 16.55
C LEU A 979 -37.27 -37.50 16.70
N MET A 980 -38.26 -36.81 17.24
CA MET A 980 -39.60 -37.36 17.47
C MET A 980 -40.49 -37.18 16.23
N SER A 981 -41.53 -38.02 16.13
CA SER A 981 -42.42 -38.05 14.96
C SER A 981 -43.31 -36.82 14.80
N ASP A 982 -43.57 -36.08 15.88
CA ASP A 982 -44.33 -34.83 15.92
C ASP A 982 -43.47 -33.59 15.57
N GLY A 983 -42.16 -33.77 15.41
CA GLY A 983 -41.20 -32.69 15.19
C GLY A 983 -40.50 -32.18 16.46
N SER A 984 -40.82 -32.72 17.63
CA SER A 984 -40.08 -32.51 18.88
C SER A 984 -38.72 -33.20 18.84
N ARG A 985 -37.73 -32.73 19.61
CA ARG A 985 -36.33 -33.22 19.52
C ARG A 985 -35.61 -33.14 20.86
N VAL A 986 -34.68 -34.06 21.08
CA VAL A 986 -33.67 -34.00 22.14
C VAL A 986 -32.29 -34.18 21.52
N ILE A 987 -31.35 -33.30 21.83
CA ILE A 987 -29.99 -33.31 21.27
C ILE A 987 -28.97 -33.27 22.39
N PHE A 988 -27.90 -34.06 22.26
CA PHE A 988 -26.77 -34.07 23.18
C PHE A 988 -25.46 -33.73 22.46
N ARG A 989 -24.69 -32.81 23.04
CA ARG A 989 -23.35 -32.47 22.57
C ARG A 989 -22.36 -32.47 23.72
N LEU A 990 -21.12 -32.81 23.38
CA LEU A 990 -19.98 -32.70 24.28
C LEU A 990 -19.08 -31.56 23.78
N SER A 991 -18.84 -30.57 24.62
CA SER A 991 -17.91 -29.48 24.36
C SER A 991 -16.62 -29.70 25.15
N GLY A 992 -15.48 -29.58 24.46
CA GLY A 992 -14.16 -29.64 25.08
C GLY A 992 -13.54 -28.25 25.13
N THR A 993 -13.62 -27.57 26.27
CA THR A 993 -12.80 -26.38 26.55
C THR A 993 -11.65 -26.79 27.45
N ALA A 994 -10.43 -26.49 27.02
CA ALA A 994 -9.23 -26.84 27.78
C ALA A 994 -9.21 -26.10 29.13
N GLY A 995 -9.05 -26.85 30.23
CA GLY A 995 -8.67 -26.29 31.54
C GLY A 995 -9.65 -26.53 32.70
N SER A 996 -10.93 -26.83 32.45
CA SER A 996 -11.96 -26.91 33.53
C SER A 996 -12.83 -28.18 33.55
N GLY A 997 -12.64 -29.13 32.63
CA GLY A 997 -13.45 -30.35 32.51
C GLY A 997 -14.24 -30.40 31.19
N ALA A 998 -15.12 -31.39 31.02
CA ALA A 998 -16.02 -31.47 29.88
C ALA A 998 -17.34 -30.73 30.16
N THR A 999 -17.95 -30.16 29.11
CA THR A 999 -19.31 -29.62 29.21
C THR A 999 -20.26 -30.47 28.38
N VAL A 1000 -21.25 -31.08 29.03
CA VAL A 1000 -22.36 -31.76 28.34
C VAL A 1000 -23.47 -30.73 28.12
N ARG A 1001 -23.91 -30.60 26.87
CA ARG A 1001 -25.04 -29.74 26.51
C ARG A 1001 -26.21 -30.60 26.07
N MET A 1002 -27.35 -30.40 26.71
CA MET A 1002 -28.62 -31.04 26.40
C MET A 1002 -29.58 -29.98 25.87
N TYR A 1003 -30.09 -30.19 24.67
CA TYR A 1003 -31.03 -29.29 24.00
C TYR A 1003 -32.37 -29.99 23.87
N ILE A 1004 -33.42 -29.33 24.32
CA ILE A 1004 -34.75 -29.93 24.47
C ILE A 1004 -35.73 -29.05 23.72
N GLU A 1005 -36.46 -29.65 22.80
CA GLU A 1005 -37.40 -28.94 21.95
C GLU A 1005 -38.73 -29.70 21.82
N GLN A 1006 -39.83 -29.01 22.10
CA GLN A 1006 -41.17 -29.50 21.81
C GLN A 1006 -41.86 -28.61 20.79
N TYR A 1007 -42.38 -29.22 19.73
CA TYR A 1007 -43.21 -28.53 18.74
C TYR A 1007 -44.68 -28.61 19.13
N GLU A 1008 -45.38 -27.47 19.11
CA GLU A 1008 -46.78 -27.35 19.53
C GLU A 1008 -47.53 -26.38 18.59
N THR A 1009 -48.79 -26.68 18.28
CA THR A 1009 -49.62 -25.89 17.34
C THR A 1009 -50.86 -25.30 17.98
N GLU A 1010 -51.28 -25.79 19.14
CA GLU A 1010 -52.51 -25.36 19.82
C GLU A 1010 -52.19 -24.63 21.12
N LYS A 1011 -51.35 -25.21 21.99
CA LYS A 1011 -51.06 -24.68 23.33
C LYS A 1011 -49.84 -23.78 23.32
N LEU A 1012 -49.96 -22.62 22.69
CA LEU A 1012 -48.83 -21.71 22.42
C LEU A 1012 -48.43 -20.82 23.61
N ASP A 1013 -49.22 -20.82 24.70
CA ASP A 1013 -49.08 -19.90 25.84
C ASP A 1013 -48.53 -20.56 27.12
N LEU A 1014 -48.15 -21.83 27.07
CA LEU A 1014 -47.58 -22.51 28.23
C LEU A 1014 -46.25 -21.87 28.68
N PRO A 1015 -45.96 -21.84 29.99
CA PRO A 1015 -44.60 -21.63 30.46
C PRO A 1015 -43.66 -22.68 29.86
N VAL A 1016 -42.46 -22.27 29.42
CA VAL A 1016 -41.51 -23.15 28.72
C VAL A 1016 -41.17 -24.39 29.55
N ALA A 1017 -40.91 -24.22 30.85
CA ALA A 1017 -40.61 -25.33 31.75
C ALA A 1017 -41.75 -26.36 31.85
N SER A 1018 -43.01 -25.90 31.80
CA SER A 1018 -44.18 -26.77 31.85
C SER A 1018 -44.41 -27.51 30.54
N ALA A 1019 -44.14 -26.87 29.39
CA ALA A 1019 -44.18 -27.56 28.11
C ALA A 1019 -43.12 -28.68 28.08
N LEU A 1020 -41.86 -28.35 28.40
CA LEU A 1020 -40.73 -29.25 28.23
C LEU A 1020 -40.58 -30.32 29.33
N GLU A 1021 -41.44 -30.37 30.35
CA GLU A 1021 -41.27 -31.21 31.54
C GLU A 1021 -41.10 -32.70 31.20
N GLU A 1022 -42.03 -33.26 30.41
CA GLU A 1022 -41.98 -34.68 30.03
C GLU A 1022 -40.74 -35.00 29.18
N LEU A 1023 -40.46 -34.16 28.18
CA LEU A 1023 -39.35 -34.36 27.26
C LEU A 1023 -37.99 -34.22 27.96
N THR A 1024 -37.91 -33.35 28.97
CA THR A 1024 -36.73 -33.22 29.85
C THR A 1024 -36.50 -34.49 30.65
N SER A 1025 -37.55 -35.08 31.23
CA SER A 1025 -37.46 -36.36 31.95
C SER A 1025 -36.99 -37.49 31.03
N ILE A 1026 -37.53 -37.55 29.82
CA ILE A 1026 -37.11 -38.51 28.78
C ILE A 1026 -35.64 -38.29 28.42
N ALA A 1027 -35.20 -37.06 28.24
CA ALA A 1027 -33.82 -36.73 27.90
C ALA A 1027 -32.83 -37.23 28.97
N LEU A 1028 -33.13 -36.97 30.26
CA LEU A 1028 -32.32 -37.46 31.38
C LEU A 1028 -32.24 -38.99 31.44
N GLN A 1029 -33.34 -39.68 31.12
CA GLN A 1029 -33.37 -41.15 31.03
C GLN A 1029 -32.55 -41.69 29.85
N LEU A 1030 -32.58 -41.02 28.70
CA LEU A 1030 -31.86 -41.45 27.50
C LEU A 1030 -30.35 -41.31 27.64
N CYS A 1031 -29.87 -40.27 28.32
CA CYS A 1031 -28.44 -40.04 28.51
C CYS A 1031 -27.87 -40.68 29.79
N ASP A 1032 -28.71 -40.94 30.80
CA ASP A 1032 -28.28 -41.45 32.11
C ASP A 1032 -27.14 -40.61 32.73
N ILE A 1033 -27.23 -39.29 32.57
CA ILE A 1033 -26.16 -38.35 32.95
C ILE A 1033 -25.80 -38.45 34.44
N LYS A 1034 -26.75 -38.83 35.31
CA LYS A 1034 -26.48 -39.06 36.73
C LYS A 1034 -25.45 -40.15 36.97
N THR A 1035 -25.56 -41.25 36.24
CA THR A 1035 -24.65 -42.40 36.38
C THR A 1035 -23.27 -42.08 35.83
N PHE A 1036 -23.20 -41.39 34.69
CA PHE A 1036 -21.92 -41.08 34.02
C PHE A 1036 -21.20 -39.85 34.57
N CYS A 1037 -21.95 -38.81 34.98
CA CYS A 1037 -21.43 -37.49 35.34
C CYS A 1037 -21.76 -37.08 36.79
N GLY A 1038 -22.57 -37.87 37.51
CA GLY A 1038 -22.83 -37.67 38.94
C GLY A 1038 -23.96 -36.69 39.31
N THR A 1039 -24.57 -36.00 38.33
CA THR A 1039 -25.62 -35.00 38.58
C THR A 1039 -26.68 -34.97 37.46
N GLU A 1040 -27.92 -34.65 37.81
CA GLU A 1040 -29.00 -34.30 36.87
C GLU A 1040 -29.31 -32.80 36.90
N THR A 1041 -28.68 -32.06 37.80
CA THR A 1041 -28.85 -30.61 37.92
C THR A 1041 -27.88 -29.91 36.97
N PRO A 1042 -28.38 -29.12 35.99
CA PRO A 1042 -27.52 -28.35 35.10
C PRO A 1042 -26.90 -27.17 35.83
N THR A 1043 -25.73 -26.73 35.34
CA THR A 1043 -25.05 -25.51 35.81
C THR A 1043 -25.78 -24.27 35.28
N VAL A 1044 -26.21 -24.29 34.01
CA VAL A 1044 -26.90 -23.18 33.34
C VAL A 1044 -28.11 -23.72 32.57
N ILE A 1045 -29.22 -22.97 32.62
CA ILE A 1045 -30.40 -23.17 31.79
C ILE A 1045 -30.59 -21.91 30.95
N THR A 1046 -30.71 -22.07 29.63
CA THR A 1046 -30.89 -20.98 28.66
C THR A 1046 -32.16 -21.17 27.84
#